data_AF-A0A8H2VHT9-F1
#
_entry.id   AF-A0A8H2VHT9-F1
#
_cell.length_a   1.000
_cell.length_b   1.000
_cell.length_c   1.000
_cell.angle_alpha   90.00
_cell.angle_beta   90.00
_cell.angle_gamma   90.00
#
_symmetry.space_group_name_H-M   'P 1'
#
loop_
_entity.id
_entity.type
_entity.pdbx_description
1 polymer ?
#
loop_
_entity_poly.entity_id
_entity_poly.type
_entity_poly.pdbx_seq_one_letter_code
_entity_poly.pdbx_strand_id
1 'polypeptide(L)'
;MQQNGYTIIENLQDIERICTGKGSRIRFVAVLQAIICTKNSLTFHLATFNDNDDTFIARINIKETFANRNATFAFALLQRALAFDTIHFPQDNLASEWKRRDIHIHELRLVVASATYVTNGSKSSLYLDDLTPLNLGAQATRAWGYMQSGHLSDDDWLTPNITMLFKRLCKLDSEDQSLFQFKGLHNVEFKNNECLKNIVLSYQSVNKRKQHVSMVSRILPIYKGIDTIDSQNEFDSQAMDTQQSPNVLAVPITTLPTPSQIPLYKSHPAPSPQTADFQVAEPLAEPPKKLDDLRPKAFAFMDLGSRTFASAKFVGSMKSDNRNNIYLISNENDPLENVIQENLLEPYINCVVVKPTNDTKDIAVQEIDEEIEASLDAVKSNMDPEINSAYTIVPQLISYKKSDKSIPVEKRFFFESPRETFKQWQDISITDKFPQFIKMVAVLVSYSCEHSSYYDFIFTDFTSNFTDHKYLFDKSFLSRDTTISFAQGFRTLMYHDRLKAFEYQLKRVTNKSIHELADSSIKDNLSHNGIVCELTVKVSVYQDKLNLILRECTPLTRSVIDSRAWYNDKTALSHLHSLYKRTFDFCTQNRMTLGLENKVYKNFARFFPIKRTDEIPGAVIIIPKDEIYSYDNFDDIFNINNNNNNTSVGTPNDKIYSYIPNLNIDIASFDITNETENFTSLYKTQTKMNHLFIVDNLRLLSWNLLKVENILILNVSNDLVSTGKIEQTRIMPLYIVDRSNLTYFCNGAFDFDKITTELNKLVGQKFSFKIKTGRLKLNEKYLLKIYCPIECTLAELVSQWDAYSFDKEIEEKYGSYDSAMVKIEQ
;
A
#
# COMPACT_ATOMS: atom_id res chain seq x y z
N MET A 1 -21.76 -17.55 11.83
CA MET A 1 -21.32 -16.39 11.03
C MET A 1 -19.85 -16.56 10.71
N GLN A 2 -19.37 -16.14 9.53
CA GLN A 2 -17.94 -16.17 9.19
C GLN A 2 -17.39 -14.76 8.99
N GLN A 3 -16.18 -14.50 9.50
CA GLN A 3 -15.46 -13.23 9.29
C GLN A 3 -14.01 -13.54 8.94
N ASN A 4 -13.51 -13.06 7.79
CA ASN A 4 -12.13 -13.27 7.33
C ASN A 4 -11.68 -14.74 7.36
N GLY A 5 -12.58 -15.68 7.05
CA GLY A 5 -12.29 -17.12 7.07
C GLY A 5 -12.34 -17.78 8.46
N TYR A 6 -12.68 -17.04 9.52
CA TYR A 6 -12.91 -17.57 10.86
C TYR A 6 -14.40 -17.73 11.14
N THR A 7 -14.78 -18.83 11.79
CA THR A 7 -16.13 -19.03 12.31
C THR A 7 -16.28 -18.30 13.65
N ILE A 8 -17.25 -17.40 13.76
CA ILE A 8 -17.52 -16.69 15.02
C ILE A 8 -18.22 -17.63 15.99
N ILE A 9 -17.71 -17.69 17.22
CA ILE A 9 -18.19 -18.55 18.30
C ILE A 9 -18.52 -17.72 19.54
N GLU A 10 -19.63 -18.05 20.22
CA GLU A 10 -20.08 -17.33 21.42
C GLU A 10 -19.85 -18.12 22.71
N ASN A 11 -19.78 -19.45 22.63
CA ASN A 11 -19.63 -20.36 23.76
C ASN A 11 -18.98 -21.70 23.34
N LEU A 12 -18.62 -22.54 24.31
CA LEU A 12 -17.94 -23.82 24.04
C LEU A 12 -18.87 -24.83 23.32
N GLN A 13 -20.18 -24.75 23.51
CA GLN A 13 -21.15 -25.65 22.85
C GLN A 13 -21.22 -25.41 21.34
N ASP A 14 -20.88 -24.21 20.87
CA ASP A 14 -20.76 -23.93 19.44
C ASP A 14 -19.57 -24.66 18.81
N ILE A 15 -18.51 -24.96 19.58
CA ILE A 15 -17.37 -25.77 19.13
C ILE A 15 -17.80 -27.23 18.91
N GLU A 16 -18.67 -27.77 19.76
CA GLU A 16 -19.15 -29.17 19.64
C GLU A 16 -19.90 -29.43 18.33
N ARG A 17 -20.40 -28.36 17.69
CA ARG A 17 -21.07 -28.43 16.38
C ARG A 17 -20.10 -28.47 15.19
N ILE A 18 -18.80 -28.31 15.43
CA ILE A 18 -17.77 -28.32 14.39
C ILE A 18 -17.42 -29.76 14.01
N CYS A 19 -17.48 -30.08 12.71
CA CYS A 19 -17.22 -31.43 12.20
C CYS A 19 -15.81 -31.93 12.54
N THR A 20 -15.73 -33.17 13.05
CA THR A 20 -14.47 -33.85 13.39
C THR A 20 -13.60 -34.13 12.15
N GLY A 21 -12.27 -33.97 12.25
CA GLY A 21 -11.31 -34.43 11.23
C GLY A 21 -10.60 -33.34 10.41
N LYS A 22 -10.96 -32.05 10.52
CA LYS A 22 -10.21 -30.93 9.92
C LYS A 22 -10.01 -29.80 10.93
N GLY A 23 -8.81 -29.21 10.92
CA GLY A 23 -8.53 -27.99 11.70
C GLY A 23 -9.48 -26.87 11.28
N SER A 24 -10.21 -26.31 12.23
CA SER A 24 -11.24 -25.29 12.00
C SER A 24 -10.81 -23.98 12.63
N ARG A 25 -10.81 -22.90 11.84
CA ARG A 25 -10.44 -21.56 12.32
C ARG A 25 -11.65 -20.91 12.97
N ILE A 26 -11.48 -20.48 14.22
CA ILE A 26 -12.54 -19.91 15.06
C ILE A 26 -12.11 -18.56 15.62
N ARG A 27 -13.08 -17.70 15.89
CA ARG A 27 -12.84 -16.39 16.51
C ARG A 27 -13.93 -16.06 17.52
N PHE A 28 -13.53 -15.52 18.66
CA PHE A 28 -14.45 -15.22 19.76
C PHE A 28 -13.94 -14.06 20.62
N VAL A 29 -14.85 -13.44 21.37
CA VAL A 29 -14.54 -12.39 22.35
C VAL A 29 -14.51 -13.03 23.74
N ALA A 30 -13.50 -12.72 24.54
CA ALA A 30 -13.38 -13.25 25.89
C ALA A 30 -12.70 -12.26 26.85
N VAL A 31 -12.78 -12.59 28.14
CA VAL A 31 -11.98 -11.99 29.21
C VAL A 31 -10.79 -12.89 29.50
N LEU A 32 -9.60 -12.30 29.57
CA LEU A 32 -8.40 -13.01 29.99
C LEU A 32 -8.44 -13.32 31.49
N GLN A 33 -8.51 -14.60 31.85
CA GLN A 33 -8.52 -15.06 33.24
C GLN A 33 -7.14 -15.46 33.75
N ALA A 34 -6.36 -16.16 32.92
CA ALA A 34 -5.03 -16.60 33.31
C ALA A 34 -4.06 -16.67 32.13
N ILE A 35 -2.79 -16.51 32.46
CA ILE A 35 -1.67 -16.78 31.56
C ILE A 35 -0.76 -17.77 32.30
N ILE A 36 -0.45 -18.88 31.64
CA ILE A 36 0.44 -19.91 32.18
C ILE A 36 1.56 -20.13 31.17
N CYS A 37 2.79 -20.00 31.62
CA CYS A 37 4.00 -20.26 30.86
C CYS A 37 4.70 -21.48 31.46
N THR A 38 4.78 -22.55 30.69
CA THR A 38 5.60 -23.73 30.98
C THR A 38 6.83 -23.70 30.08
N LYS A 39 7.78 -24.64 30.29
CA LYS A 39 8.94 -24.79 29.41
C LYS A 39 8.57 -25.04 27.94
N ASN A 40 7.41 -25.67 27.71
CA ASN A 40 7.04 -26.20 26.40
C ASN A 40 5.79 -25.52 25.81
N SER A 41 5.13 -24.63 26.54
CA SER A 41 3.90 -24.00 26.08
C SER A 41 3.58 -22.71 26.81
N LEU A 42 2.97 -21.79 26.07
CA LEU A 42 2.28 -20.62 26.60
C LEU A 42 0.78 -20.80 26.40
N THR A 43 0.01 -20.76 27.49
CA THR A 43 -1.44 -20.95 27.45
C THR A 43 -2.20 -19.75 28.03
N PHE A 44 -3.28 -19.38 27.37
CA PHE A 44 -4.21 -18.32 27.75
C PHE A 44 -5.55 -18.92 28.11
N HIS A 45 -6.01 -18.62 29.32
CA HIS A 45 -7.33 -19.00 29.80
C HIS A 45 -8.27 -17.83 29.54
N LEU A 46 -9.26 -18.06 28.67
CA LEU A 46 -10.13 -17.05 28.11
C LEU A 46 -11.58 -17.40 28.43
N ALA A 47 -12.23 -16.62 29.30
CA ALA A 47 -13.61 -16.87 29.69
C ALA A 47 -14.61 -16.00 28.95
N THR A 48 -15.75 -16.60 28.63
CA THR A 48 -16.93 -15.90 28.10
C THR A 48 -18.03 -15.75 29.15
N PHE A 49 -17.81 -16.29 30.36
CA PHE A 49 -18.72 -16.29 31.52
C PHE A 49 -20.13 -16.75 31.18
N ASN A 50 -20.24 -17.79 30.36
CA ASN A 50 -21.52 -18.43 30.10
C ASN A 50 -21.97 -19.24 31.33
N ASP A 51 -23.25 -19.63 31.40
CA ASP A 51 -23.85 -20.26 32.60
C ASP A 51 -23.19 -21.59 33.04
N ASN A 52 -22.25 -22.14 32.27
CA ASN A 52 -21.51 -23.38 32.54
C ASN A 52 -20.03 -23.17 32.93
N ASP A 53 -19.56 -21.93 33.17
CA ASP A 53 -18.15 -21.61 33.46
C ASP A 53 -17.16 -22.10 32.37
N ASP A 54 -17.54 -21.88 31.11
CA ASP A 54 -16.72 -22.27 29.95
C ASP A 54 -15.48 -21.37 29.79
N THR A 55 -14.30 -21.89 30.14
CA THR A 55 -12.99 -21.28 29.87
C THR A 55 -12.31 -21.94 28.68
N PHE A 56 -12.04 -21.16 27.63
CA PHE A 56 -11.24 -21.59 26.49
C PHE A 56 -9.76 -21.56 26.87
N ILE A 57 -9.03 -22.65 26.60
CA ILE A 57 -7.59 -22.72 26.81
C ILE A 57 -6.91 -22.67 25.44
N ALA A 58 -6.41 -21.49 25.07
CA ALA A 58 -5.67 -21.27 23.83
C ALA A 58 -4.18 -21.44 24.07
N ARG A 59 -3.48 -22.23 23.23
CA ARG A 59 -2.05 -22.54 23.43
C ARG A 59 -1.16 -22.13 22.26
N ILE A 60 0.06 -21.75 22.61
CA ILE A 60 1.22 -21.61 21.73
C ILE A 60 2.24 -22.64 22.19
N ASN A 61 2.72 -23.50 21.28
CA ASN A 61 3.73 -24.51 21.60
C ASN A 61 5.14 -23.90 21.50
N ILE A 62 5.99 -24.17 22.48
CA ILE A 62 7.38 -23.71 22.56
C ILE A 62 8.26 -24.96 22.45
N LYS A 63 8.83 -25.25 21.26
CA LYS A 63 9.53 -26.51 20.99
C LYS A 63 11.06 -26.42 21.02
N GLU A 64 11.65 -25.22 20.97
CA GLU A 64 13.10 -25.01 20.84
C GLU A 64 13.57 -23.74 21.57
N THR A 65 14.88 -23.57 21.75
CA THR A 65 15.50 -22.36 22.35
C THR A 65 15.18 -21.08 21.60
N PHE A 66 15.04 -21.15 20.26
CA PHE A 66 14.54 -20.04 19.43
C PHE A 66 13.08 -19.68 19.75
N ALA A 67 12.26 -20.69 20.10
CA ALA A 67 10.88 -20.48 20.52
C ALA A 67 10.80 -19.82 21.91
N ASN A 68 11.79 -19.99 22.79
CA ASN A 68 11.84 -19.28 24.08
C ASN A 68 12.04 -17.77 23.89
N ARG A 69 12.96 -17.34 23.02
CA ARG A 69 13.13 -15.90 22.70
C ARG A 69 11.86 -15.30 22.07
N ASN A 70 11.23 -16.01 21.14
CA ASN A 70 9.96 -15.58 20.53
C ASN A 70 8.79 -15.60 21.51
N ALA A 71 8.77 -16.53 22.47
CA ALA A 71 7.79 -16.53 23.55
C ALA A 71 8.00 -15.31 24.45
N THR A 72 9.22 -15.03 24.91
CA THR A 72 9.55 -13.83 25.69
C THR A 72 9.17 -12.54 24.96
N PHE A 73 9.42 -12.49 23.65
CA PHE A 73 9.00 -11.38 22.79
C PHE A 73 7.47 -11.25 22.71
N ALA A 74 6.75 -12.35 22.44
CA ALA A 74 5.30 -12.38 22.43
C ALA A 74 4.72 -11.96 23.80
N PHE A 75 5.37 -12.33 24.91
CA PHE A 75 5.01 -11.91 26.26
C PHE A 75 5.22 -10.43 26.50
N ALA A 76 6.37 -9.86 26.11
CA ALA A 76 6.65 -8.44 26.26
C ALA A 76 5.66 -7.59 25.43
N LEU A 77 5.34 -8.04 24.22
CA LEU A 77 4.28 -7.47 23.40
C LEU A 77 2.92 -7.55 24.08
N LEU A 78 2.55 -8.70 24.63
CA LEU A 78 1.29 -8.89 25.35
C LEU A 78 1.23 -8.03 26.61
N GLN A 79 2.33 -7.91 27.36
CA GLN A 79 2.42 -7.04 28.53
C GLN A 79 2.10 -5.59 28.18
N ARG A 80 2.72 -5.09 27.10
CA ARG A 80 2.53 -3.73 26.61
C ARG A 80 1.14 -3.52 26.01
N ALA A 81 0.67 -4.46 25.19
CA ALA A 81 -0.60 -4.37 24.50
C ALA A 81 -1.81 -4.54 25.44
N LEU A 82 -1.66 -5.35 26.50
CA LEU A 82 -2.65 -5.49 27.57
C LEU A 82 -2.47 -4.45 28.69
N ALA A 83 -1.45 -3.59 28.63
CA ALA A 83 -1.15 -2.53 29.61
C ALA A 83 -1.12 -3.05 31.07
N PHE A 84 -0.34 -4.10 31.31
CA PHE A 84 -0.10 -4.59 32.68
C PHE A 84 0.96 -3.73 33.37
N ASP A 85 0.55 -2.97 34.39
CA ASP A 85 1.45 -2.04 35.10
C ASP A 85 2.49 -2.73 36.00
N THR A 86 2.29 -4.02 36.33
CA THR A 86 3.08 -4.73 37.37
C THR A 86 3.30 -6.23 37.12
N ILE A 87 3.29 -6.70 35.85
CA ILE A 87 3.78 -8.06 35.57
C ILE A 87 5.30 -8.02 35.44
N HIS A 88 6.00 -8.55 36.44
CA HIS A 88 7.40 -8.92 36.30
C HIS A 88 7.48 -10.42 36.01
N PHE A 89 8.09 -10.78 34.88
CA PHE A 89 8.40 -12.17 34.55
C PHE A 89 9.54 -12.65 35.48
N PRO A 90 9.54 -13.91 35.93
CA PRO A 90 10.66 -14.46 36.69
C PRO A 90 11.92 -14.42 35.83
N GLN A 91 12.94 -13.75 36.34
CA GLN A 91 14.19 -13.43 35.63
C GLN A 91 15.13 -14.64 35.45
N ASP A 92 14.79 -15.80 36.00
CA ASP A 92 15.67 -16.99 36.02
C ASP A 92 15.08 -18.17 35.23
N ASN A 93 15.91 -18.68 34.31
CA ASN A 93 15.63 -19.83 33.46
C ASN A 93 15.34 -21.13 34.27
N LEU A 94 14.38 -21.92 33.75
CA LEU A 94 14.41 -23.38 33.65
C LEU A 94 13.98 -24.30 34.83
N ALA A 95 13.24 -23.87 35.86
CA ALA A 95 12.67 -24.84 36.82
C ALA A 95 11.19 -24.67 37.20
N SER A 96 10.63 -23.46 37.24
CA SER A 96 9.27 -23.25 37.74
C SER A 96 8.30 -22.76 36.67
N GLU A 97 7.13 -23.38 36.65
CA GLU A 97 5.98 -22.96 35.86
C GLU A 97 5.51 -21.58 36.31
N TRP A 98 5.55 -20.57 35.43
CA TRP A 98 5.03 -19.25 35.76
C TRP A 98 3.52 -19.20 35.48
N LYS A 99 2.75 -18.74 36.47
CA LYS A 99 1.29 -18.60 36.36
C LYS A 99 0.86 -17.25 36.88
N ARG A 100 0.06 -16.54 36.10
CA ARG A 100 -0.79 -15.45 36.59
C ARG A 100 -2.23 -15.88 36.41
N ARG A 101 -2.89 -16.25 37.51
CA ARG A 101 -4.29 -16.66 37.54
C ARG A 101 -5.17 -15.52 38.00
N ASP A 102 -6.47 -15.70 37.83
CA ASP A 102 -7.50 -14.82 38.37
C ASP A 102 -7.36 -13.35 38.00
N ILE A 103 -6.79 -13.09 36.81
CA ILE A 103 -6.55 -11.75 36.27
C ILE A 103 -7.85 -10.95 36.29
N HIS A 104 -8.94 -11.55 35.82
CA HIS A 104 -10.28 -10.96 35.77
C HIS A 104 -10.84 -10.46 37.11
N ILE A 105 -10.38 -10.97 38.26
CA ILE A 105 -10.82 -10.51 39.59
C ILE A 105 -10.27 -9.11 39.90
N HIS A 106 -9.05 -8.85 39.46
CA HIS A 106 -8.30 -7.63 39.77
C HIS A 106 -8.22 -6.67 38.57
N GLU A 107 -8.29 -7.19 37.35
CA GLU A 107 -8.14 -6.44 36.12
C GLU A 107 -9.03 -7.01 35.01
N LEU A 108 -9.92 -6.18 34.48
CA LEU A 108 -10.79 -6.61 33.37
C LEU A 108 -10.10 -6.37 32.03
N ARG A 109 -9.60 -7.44 31.41
CA ARG A 109 -8.89 -7.39 30.12
C ARG A 109 -9.70 -8.11 29.04
N LEU A 110 -10.33 -7.33 28.16
CA LEU A 110 -11.10 -7.83 27.03
C LEU A 110 -10.18 -8.14 25.85
N VAL A 111 -10.39 -9.28 25.19
CA VAL A 111 -9.62 -9.71 24.03
C VAL A 111 -10.51 -10.32 22.95
N VAL A 112 -10.08 -10.21 21.70
CA VAL A 112 -10.56 -11.04 20.59
C VAL A 112 -9.50 -12.11 20.36
N ALA A 113 -9.89 -13.37 20.51
CA ALA A 113 -9.01 -14.50 20.22
C ALA A 113 -9.37 -15.10 18.86
N SER A 114 -8.38 -15.24 17.99
CA SER A 114 -8.45 -16.04 16.77
C SER A 114 -7.63 -17.30 16.99
N ALA A 115 -8.22 -18.47 16.73
CA ALA A 115 -7.56 -19.73 17.03
C ALA A 115 -7.92 -20.82 16.03
N THR A 116 -7.00 -21.77 15.85
CA THR A 116 -7.23 -23.01 15.12
C THR A 116 -7.64 -24.12 16.09
N TYR A 117 -8.90 -24.53 16.02
CA TYR A 117 -9.44 -25.67 16.74
C TYR A 117 -9.13 -26.97 16.01
N VAL A 118 -8.52 -27.92 16.71
CA VAL A 118 -8.16 -29.25 16.19
C VAL A 118 -8.76 -30.30 17.11
N THR A 119 -9.51 -31.24 16.53
CA THR A 119 -10.10 -32.37 17.26
C THR A 119 -9.86 -33.67 16.51
N ASN A 120 -9.61 -34.74 17.27
CA ASN A 120 -9.56 -36.11 16.75
C ASN A 120 -10.82 -36.93 17.15
N GLY A 121 -11.87 -36.26 17.64
CA GLY A 121 -13.12 -36.88 18.09
C GLY A 121 -13.11 -37.34 19.56
N SER A 122 -11.93 -37.58 20.16
CA SER A 122 -11.80 -37.95 21.58
C SER A 122 -11.15 -36.85 22.44
N LYS A 123 -10.31 -36.03 21.81
CA LYS A 123 -9.61 -34.90 22.41
C LYS A 123 -9.62 -33.73 21.45
N SER A 124 -9.61 -32.52 22.02
CA SER A 124 -9.49 -31.29 21.26
C SER A 124 -8.41 -30.37 21.82
N SER A 125 -7.85 -29.52 20.95
CA SER A 125 -6.88 -28.50 21.30
C SER A 125 -7.15 -27.24 20.49
N LEU A 126 -6.86 -26.09 21.10
CA LEU A 126 -7.10 -24.78 20.51
C LEU A 126 -5.75 -24.06 20.43
N TYR A 127 -5.24 -23.90 19.21
CA TYR A 127 -3.97 -23.23 18.97
C TYR A 127 -4.23 -21.77 18.66
N LEU A 128 -3.54 -20.88 19.36
CA LEU A 128 -3.75 -19.45 19.20
C LEU A 128 -3.12 -18.98 17.87
N ASP A 129 -3.93 -18.37 17.00
CA ASP A 129 -3.48 -17.72 15.77
C ASP A 129 -3.17 -16.23 16.03
N ASP A 130 -4.06 -15.54 16.78
CA ASP A 130 -3.95 -14.11 17.10
C ASP A 130 -4.72 -13.78 18.39
N LEU A 131 -4.24 -12.80 19.16
CA LEU A 131 -4.86 -12.32 20.39
C LEU A 131 -4.87 -10.80 20.42
N THR A 132 -5.99 -10.20 20.03
CA THR A 132 -6.13 -8.76 19.93
C THR A 132 -6.70 -8.18 21.23
N PRO A 133 -5.97 -7.34 21.98
CA PRO A 133 -6.52 -6.66 23.14
C PRO A 133 -7.51 -5.57 22.73
N LEU A 134 -8.58 -5.42 23.52
CA LEU A 134 -9.61 -4.42 23.31
C LEU A 134 -9.53 -3.32 24.37
N ASN A 135 -9.62 -2.07 23.93
CA ASN A 135 -9.73 -0.93 24.85
C ASN A 135 -11.07 -0.98 25.58
N LEU A 136 -11.04 -1.32 26.87
CA LEU A 136 -12.23 -1.49 27.71
C LEU A 136 -13.16 -0.28 27.65
N GLY A 137 -12.60 0.94 27.72
CA GLY A 137 -13.40 2.16 27.74
C GLY A 137 -14.13 2.42 26.42
N ALA A 138 -13.44 2.26 25.30
CA ALA A 138 -14.04 2.38 23.97
C ALA A 138 -15.14 1.32 23.75
N GLN A 139 -14.89 0.08 24.20
CA GLN A 139 -15.88 -1.00 24.07
C GLN A 139 -17.10 -0.79 24.97
N ALA A 140 -16.93 -0.26 26.19
CA ALA A 140 -18.05 0.12 27.05
C ALA A 140 -18.92 1.21 26.41
N THR A 141 -18.31 2.23 25.79
CA THR A 141 -19.05 3.28 25.06
C THR A 141 -19.87 2.70 23.90
N ARG A 142 -19.28 1.81 23.09
CA ARG A 142 -19.98 1.15 21.98
C ARG A 142 -21.12 0.26 22.47
N ALA A 143 -20.86 -0.56 23.49
CA ALA A 143 -21.86 -1.45 24.07
C ALA A 143 -23.04 -0.66 24.66
N TRP A 144 -22.77 0.45 25.34
CA TRP A 144 -23.80 1.34 25.89
C TRP A 144 -24.63 2.01 24.79
N GLY A 145 -23.99 2.56 23.75
CA GLY A 145 -24.70 3.13 22.60
C GLY A 145 -25.58 2.11 21.88
N TYR A 146 -25.11 0.86 21.77
CA TYR A 146 -25.90 -0.24 21.22
C TYR A 146 -27.11 -0.59 22.11
N MET A 147 -26.92 -0.66 23.44
CA MET A 147 -28.02 -0.91 24.38
C MET A 147 -29.11 0.18 24.33
N GLN A 148 -28.75 1.44 24.02
CA GLN A 148 -29.69 2.55 23.92
C GLN A 148 -30.44 2.61 22.59
N SER A 149 -29.73 2.41 21.48
CA SER A 149 -30.25 2.64 20.13
C SER A 149 -30.81 1.39 19.46
N GLY A 150 -30.34 0.20 19.84
CA GLY A 150 -30.68 -1.08 19.20
C GLY A 150 -30.25 -1.18 17.73
N HIS A 151 -29.54 -0.18 17.19
CA HIS A 151 -29.18 -0.12 15.79
C HIS A 151 -27.82 -0.81 15.56
N LEU A 152 -27.78 -1.74 14.61
CA LEU A 152 -26.55 -2.39 14.16
C LEU A 152 -26.17 -1.85 12.78
N SER A 153 -24.87 -1.83 12.52
CA SER A 153 -24.34 -1.92 11.16
C SER A 153 -24.43 -3.39 10.73
N ASP A 154 -24.81 -3.66 9.49
CA ASP A 154 -25.04 -5.03 8.98
C ASP A 154 -23.80 -5.95 9.11
N ASP A 155 -22.59 -5.38 9.28
CA ASP A 155 -21.32 -6.13 9.39
C ASP A 155 -20.70 -6.18 10.81
N ASP A 156 -21.34 -5.62 11.83
CA ASP A 156 -20.77 -5.53 13.19
C ASP A 156 -21.13 -6.73 14.08
N TRP A 157 -20.32 -7.79 14.02
CA TRP A 157 -20.45 -8.95 14.91
C TRP A 157 -19.87 -8.71 16.32
N LEU A 158 -18.97 -7.73 16.48
CA LEU A 158 -18.18 -7.57 17.69
C LEU A 158 -18.99 -6.91 18.80
N THR A 159 -19.74 -5.84 18.46
CA THR A 159 -20.51 -5.06 19.44
C THR A 159 -21.57 -5.90 20.16
N PRO A 160 -22.41 -6.72 19.49
CA PRO A 160 -23.37 -7.60 20.17
C PRO A 160 -22.71 -8.58 21.15
N ASN A 161 -21.58 -9.17 20.75
CA ASN A 161 -20.85 -10.14 21.56
C ASN A 161 -20.23 -9.51 22.80
N ILE A 162 -19.66 -8.31 22.66
CA ILE A 162 -19.15 -7.52 23.79
C ILE A 162 -20.29 -7.12 24.74
N THR A 163 -21.43 -6.68 24.22
CA THR A 163 -22.60 -6.33 25.06
C THR A 163 -23.12 -7.54 25.84
N MET A 164 -23.14 -8.72 25.21
CA MET A 164 -23.50 -9.96 25.89
C MET A 164 -22.49 -10.33 26.98
N LEU A 165 -21.19 -10.16 26.72
CA LEU A 165 -20.14 -10.40 27.70
C LEU A 165 -20.27 -9.45 28.91
N PHE A 166 -20.54 -8.16 28.69
CA PHE A 166 -20.81 -7.22 29.79
C PHE A 166 -22.06 -7.60 30.60
N LYS A 167 -23.12 -8.08 29.95
CA LYS A 167 -24.31 -8.60 30.63
C LYS A 167 -23.97 -9.76 31.57
N ARG A 168 -23.14 -10.70 31.10
CA ARG A 168 -22.68 -11.86 31.88
C ARG A 168 -21.81 -11.42 33.07
N LEU A 169 -20.89 -10.49 32.85
CA LEU A 169 -20.10 -9.89 33.95
C LEU A 169 -20.97 -9.17 34.99
N CYS A 170 -22.03 -8.48 34.58
CA CYS A 170 -22.97 -7.85 35.50
C CYS A 170 -23.78 -8.88 36.32
N LYS A 171 -24.10 -10.03 35.72
CA LYS A 171 -24.71 -11.15 36.44
C LYS A 171 -23.73 -11.69 37.49
N LEU A 172 -22.48 -11.93 37.09
CA LEU A 172 -21.41 -12.43 37.95
C LEU A 172 -21.09 -11.47 39.12
N ASP A 173 -21.11 -10.14 38.91
CA ASP A 173 -20.96 -9.13 39.97
C ASP A 173 -22.12 -9.13 40.98
N SER A 174 -23.30 -9.61 40.57
CA SER A 174 -24.50 -9.68 41.43
C SER A 174 -24.63 -10.97 42.23
N GLU A 175 -23.75 -11.94 42.00
CA GLU A 175 -23.75 -13.22 42.71
C GLU A 175 -22.97 -13.13 44.02
N ASP A 176 -23.62 -13.41 45.15
CA ASP A 176 -23.03 -13.25 46.50
C ASP A 176 -21.77 -14.12 46.74
N GLN A 177 -21.61 -15.21 45.97
CA GLN A 177 -20.47 -16.13 46.06
C GLN A 177 -19.36 -15.82 45.06
N SER A 178 -19.58 -14.88 44.13
CA SER A 178 -18.59 -14.54 43.13
C SER A 178 -17.47 -13.68 43.72
N LEU A 179 -16.22 -14.04 43.41
CA LEU A 179 -15.05 -13.23 43.75
C LEU A 179 -14.90 -12.03 42.81
N PHE A 180 -15.52 -12.07 41.63
CA PHE A 180 -15.50 -10.97 40.67
C PHE A 180 -16.44 -9.86 41.12
N GLN A 181 -15.90 -8.66 41.33
CA GLN A 181 -16.69 -7.46 41.63
C GLN A 181 -16.12 -6.27 40.86
N PHE A 182 -16.97 -5.52 40.15
CA PHE A 182 -16.52 -4.36 39.35
C PHE A 182 -15.81 -3.29 40.20
N LYS A 183 -16.22 -3.14 41.47
CA LYS A 183 -15.59 -2.22 42.43
C LYS A 183 -14.17 -2.64 42.84
N GLY A 184 -13.79 -3.90 42.62
CA GLY A 184 -12.49 -4.46 42.99
C GLY A 184 -11.42 -4.34 41.91
N LEU A 185 -11.76 -3.85 40.72
CA LEU A 185 -10.85 -3.78 39.58
C LEU A 185 -9.88 -2.59 39.69
N HIS A 186 -8.60 -2.84 39.45
CA HIS A 186 -7.51 -1.86 39.49
C HIS A 186 -7.26 -1.14 38.16
N ASN A 187 -7.38 -1.86 37.04
CA ASN A 187 -7.13 -1.33 35.69
C ASN A 187 -8.29 -0.48 35.14
N VAL A 188 -9.39 -0.43 35.87
CA VAL A 188 -10.52 0.42 35.56
C VAL A 188 -10.40 1.59 36.52
N GLU A 189 -10.20 2.78 35.98
CA GLU A 189 -10.79 3.93 36.62
C GLU A 189 -12.32 3.77 36.52
N PHE A 190 -12.91 2.84 37.28
CA PHE A 190 -14.35 2.64 37.35
C PHE A 190 -15.00 3.96 37.78
N LYS A 191 -14.24 4.84 38.45
CA LYS A 191 -14.59 6.22 38.75
C LYS A 191 -14.75 7.13 37.52
N ASN A 192 -14.04 6.91 36.43
CA ASN A 192 -13.96 7.85 35.30
C ASN A 192 -14.67 7.38 34.03
N ASN A 193 -15.04 6.09 33.90
CA ASN A 193 -15.83 5.61 32.76
C ASN A 193 -17.34 5.63 33.04
N GLU A 194 -18.02 6.69 32.60
CA GLU A 194 -19.47 6.86 32.81
C GLU A 194 -20.31 5.80 32.08
N CYS A 195 -19.91 5.37 30.89
CA CYS A 195 -20.64 4.36 30.12
C CYS A 195 -20.64 3.00 30.82
N LEU A 196 -19.51 2.56 31.38
CA LEU A 196 -19.42 1.31 32.13
C LEU A 196 -20.27 1.35 33.41
N LYS A 197 -20.26 2.48 34.15
CA LYS A 197 -21.17 2.68 35.30
C LYS A 197 -22.62 2.56 34.87
N ASN A 198 -22.98 3.20 33.76
CA ASN A 198 -24.36 3.18 33.24
C ASN A 198 -24.79 1.77 32.82
N ILE A 199 -23.91 0.99 32.20
CA ILE A 199 -24.15 -0.43 31.90
C ILE A 199 -24.45 -1.19 33.21
N VAL A 200 -23.57 -1.10 34.21
CA VAL A 200 -23.74 -1.80 35.50
C VAL A 200 -25.03 -1.37 36.22
N LEU A 201 -25.28 -0.07 36.32
CA LEU A 201 -26.49 0.49 36.95
C LEU A 201 -27.76 0.06 36.22
N SER A 202 -27.75 0.04 34.89
CA SER A 202 -28.89 -0.40 34.09
C SER A 202 -29.25 -1.86 34.41
N TYR A 203 -28.27 -2.76 34.51
CA TYR A 203 -28.48 -4.15 34.86
C TYR A 203 -28.91 -4.35 36.32
N GLN A 204 -28.30 -3.64 37.27
CA GLN A 204 -28.68 -3.71 38.69
C GLN A 204 -30.11 -3.20 38.93
N SER A 205 -30.55 -2.17 38.20
CA SER A 205 -31.92 -1.66 38.28
C SER A 205 -32.96 -2.66 37.75
N VAL A 206 -32.61 -3.45 36.73
CA VAL A 206 -33.46 -4.50 36.15
C VAL A 206 -33.53 -5.72 37.08
N ASN A 207 -32.43 -6.07 37.76
CA ASN A 207 -32.40 -7.19 38.71
C ASN A 207 -33.09 -6.87 40.05
N LYS A 208 -33.00 -5.64 40.56
CA LYS A 208 -33.77 -5.21 41.75
C LYS A 208 -35.30 -5.30 41.53
N ARG A 209 -35.77 -5.10 40.29
CA ARG A 209 -37.19 -5.33 39.92
C ARG A 209 -37.59 -6.81 39.90
N LYS A 210 -36.64 -7.74 39.73
CA LYS A 210 -36.88 -9.19 39.71
C LYS A 210 -36.72 -9.85 41.09
N GLN A 211 -35.83 -9.34 41.95
CA GLN A 211 -35.62 -9.88 43.31
C GLN A 211 -36.79 -9.62 44.27
N HIS A 212 -37.71 -8.70 43.96
CA HIS A 212 -38.91 -8.48 44.76
C HIS A 212 -39.98 -9.60 44.64
N VAL A 213 -39.70 -10.67 43.85
CA VAL A 213 -40.65 -11.78 43.58
C VAL A 213 -40.18 -13.15 44.10
N SER A 214 -38.99 -13.29 44.71
CA SER A 214 -38.54 -14.60 45.20
C SER A 214 -37.81 -14.53 46.53
N MET A 215 -38.57 -14.50 47.63
CA MET A 215 -38.08 -14.88 48.96
C MET A 215 -38.72 -16.21 49.39
N VAL A 216 -38.10 -17.35 49.08
CA VAL A 216 -38.27 -18.61 49.84
C VAL A 216 -36.99 -19.47 49.77
N SER A 217 -36.26 -19.49 50.90
CA SER A 217 -35.49 -20.58 51.53
C SER A 217 -34.43 -21.42 50.77
N ARG A 218 -33.22 -21.39 51.37
CA ARG A 218 -32.49 -22.51 52.03
C ARG A 218 -31.40 -23.31 51.29
N ILE A 219 -30.28 -23.40 52.05
CA ILE A 219 -29.22 -24.42 52.16
C ILE A 219 -27.92 -24.14 51.37
N LEU A 220 -26.86 -23.91 52.16
CA LEU A 220 -25.47 -23.73 51.78
C LEU A 220 -24.85 -25.03 51.22
N PRO A 221 -24.09 -24.98 50.11
CA PRO A 221 -22.97 -25.86 49.88
C PRO A 221 -21.67 -25.13 50.27
N ILE A 222 -20.88 -25.80 51.09
CA ILE A 222 -19.52 -25.43 51.47
C ILE A 222 -18.64 -25.56 50.22
N TYR A 223 -18.00 -24.47 49.78
CA TYR A 223 -16.91 -24.53 48.80
C TYR A 223 -15.72 -25.29 49.43
N LYS A 224 -15.35 -26.43 48.82
CA LYS A 224 -14.04 -27.06 49.03
C LYS A 224 -12.99 -26.23 48.30
N GLY A 225 -11.90 -25.92 49.00
CA GLY A 225 -10.68 -25.41 48.36
C GLY A 225 -10.20 -26.39 47.29
N ILE A 226 -9.78 -25.85 46.16
CA ILE A 226 -9.18 -26.60 45.06
C ILE A 226 -7.76 -26.99 45.50
N ASP A 227 -7.64 -28.16 46.12
CA ASP A 227 -6.44 -28.97 46.07
C ASP A 227 -6.63 -30.05 44.99
N THR A 228 -5.65 -30.13 44.09
CA THR A 228 -5.40 -31.21 43.11
C THR A 228 -6.58 -31.64 42.23
N ILE A 229 -6.64 -31.10 41.01
CA ILE A 229 -7.25 -31.79 39.86
C ILE A 229 -6.15 -31.98 38.82
N ASP A 230 -5.56 -33.18 38.84
CA ASP A 230 -4.90 -33.76 37.68
C ASP A 230 -5.96 -33.92 36.58
N SER A 231 -5.87 -33.09 35.54
CA SER A 231 -6.66 -33.21 34.31
C SER A 231 -5.75 -33.67 33.16
N GLN A 232 -5.76 -34.99 32.96
CA GLN A 232 -5.41 -35.85 31.81
C GLN A 232 -4.84 -35.26 30.48
N ASN A 233 -3.93 -34.29 30.49
CA ASN A 233 -3.26 -33.83 29.26
C ASN A 233 -1.79 -33.43 29.47
N GLU A 234 -1.04 -34.24 30.21
CA GLU A 234 0.43 -34.23 30.13
C GLU A 234 0.89 -35.44 29.33
N PHE A 235 1.64 -35.19 28.26
CA PHE A 235 2.42 -36.23 27.59
C PHE A 235 3.85 -35.71 27.46
N ASP A 236 4.71 -36.17 28.37
CA ASP A 236 6.15 -36.19 28.21
C ASP A 236 6.52 -37.31 27.24
N SER A 237 7.34 -37.01 26.24
CA SER A 237 7.85 -38.01 25.29
C SER A 237 9.31 -38.31 25.58
N GLN A 238 9.55 -39.36 26.37
CA GLN A 238 10.74 -40.20 26.26
C GLN A 238 10.32 -41.65 26.09
N ALA A 239 10.63 -42.23 24.93
CA ALA A 239 10.96 -43.65 24.69
C ALA A 239 11.17 -43.80 23.16
N MET A 240 12.42 -43.96 22.70
CA MET A 240 13.15 -45.22 22.52
C MET A 240 12.52 -46.15 21.48
N ASP A 241 13.24 -46.26 20.36
CA ASP A 241 13.14 -47.32 19.35
C ASP A 241 13.07 -48.71 19.98
N THR A 242 12.10 -49.51 19.55
CA THR A 242 12.25 -50.96 19.31
C THR A 242 11.00 -51.48 18.61
N GLN A 243 11.09 -51.64 17.28
CA GLN A 243 10.13 -52.46 16.54
C GLN A 243 10.55 -53.93 16.63
N GLN A 244 9.70 -54.77 17.23
CA GLN A 244 9.57 -56.17 16.87
C GLN A 244 8.16 -56.39 16.33
N SER A 245 8.10 -56.87 15.09
CA SER A 245 6.88 -57.32 14.41
C SER A 245 6.35 -58.62 15.01
N PRO A 246 5.05 -58.91 14.80
CA PRO A 246 4.80 -60.11 14.02
C PRO A 246 3.64 -60.01 13.00
N ASN A 247 3.91 -60.69 11.89
CA ASN A 247 3.01 -61.20 10.85
C ASN A 247 1.62 -61.65 11.34
N VAL A 248 0.56 -61.37 10.57
CA VAL A 248 -0.40 -62.38 10.05
C VAL A 248 -1.02 -61.93 8.72
N LEU A 249 -0.63 -62.66 7.67
CA LEU A 249 -1.32 -63.24 6.51
C LEU A 249 -2.54 -62.59 5.81
N ALA A 250 -2.43 -62.69 4.49
CA ALA A 250 -3.29 -62.24 3.39
C ALA A 250 -4.40 -63.23 2.99
N VAL A 251 -5.38 -62.75 2.21
CA VAL A 251 -6.10 -63.52 1.16
C VAL A 251 -6.45 -62.57 -0.03
N PRO A 252 -6.46 -63.04 -1.30
CA PRO A 252 -6.20 -62.25 -2.52
C PRO A 252 -7.40 -62.17 -3.50
N ILE A 253 -7.13 -61.80 -4.79
CA ILE A 253 -7.88 -62.00 -6.08
C ILE A 253 -8.36 -60.65 -6.71
N THR A 254 -8.19 -60.24 -7.99
CA THR A 254 -7.50 -60.70 -9.24
C THR A 254 -7.44 -59.53 -10.28
N THR A 255 -6.34 -59.49 -11.05
CA THR A 255 -6.11 -59.16 -12.49
C THR A 255 -6.92 -58.09 -13.28
N LEU A 256 -6.19 -57.05 -13.72
CA LEU A 256 -5.90 -56.53 -15.10
C LEU A 256 -6.92 -56.75 -16.26
N PRO A 257 -7.06 -55.77 -17.20
CA PRO A 257 -6.06 -55.59 -18.27
C PRO A 257 -5.79 -54.14 -18.77
N THR A 258 -4.60 -53.94 -19.36
CA THR A 258 -4.23 -52.90 -20.35
C THR A 258 -3.85 -53.66 -21.65
N PRO A 259 -3.96 -53.12 -22.89
CA PRO A 259 -2.96 -52.15 -23.41
C PRO A 259 -3.43 -51.23 -24.57
N SER A 260 -2.63 -50.22 -24.95
CA SER A 260 -2.41 -49.65 -26.32
C SER A 260 -1.44 -48.45 -26.21
N GLN A 261 -0.13 -48.59 -26.46
CA GLN A 261 0.64 -48.46 -27.72
C GLN A 261 0.77 -47.04 -28.33
N ILE A 262 2.02 -46.78 -28.74
CA ILE A 262 2.74 -45.53 -29.08
C ILE A 262 2.66 -45.24 -30.61
N PRO A 263 3.02 -44.03 -31.10
CA PRO A 263 4.29 -43.91 -31.86
C PRO A 263 5.02 -42.57 -31.60
N LEU A 264 6.30 -42.54 -31.18
CA LEU A 264 7.55 -42.66 -31.94
C LEU A 264 7.70 -41.63 -33.09
N TYR A 265 8.52 -40.59 -32.87
CA TYR A 265 9.09 -39.76 -33.95
C TYR A 265 10.61 -39.78 -33.90
N LYS A 266 11.19 -39.85 -35.11
CA LYS A 266 12.54 -40.25 -35.46
C LYS A 266 13.58 -39.15 -35.29
N SER A 267 14.77 -39.58 -34.89
CA SER A 267 16.05 -38.87 -34.96
C SER A 267 16.58 -38.74 -36.40
N HIS A 268 17.24 -37.62 -36.71
CA HIS A 268 18.15 -37.48 -37.87
C HIS A 268 19.60 -37.20 -37.42
N PRO A 269 20.59 -37.57 -38.26
CA PRO A 269 21.94 -37.92 -37.80
C PRO A 269 22.94 -36.77 -37.86
N ALA A 270 23.99 -36.89 -37.05
CA ALA A 270 25.22 -36.12 -37.10
C ALA A 270 26.11 -36.51 -38.30
N PRO A 271 26.94 -35.59 -38.82
CA PRO A 271 28.11 -35.94 -39.60
C PRO A 271 29.39 -35.94 -38.74
N SER A 272 30.23 -36.93 -39.02
CA SER A 272 31.53 -37.23 -38.42
C SER A 272 32.69 -36.40 -39.05
N PRO A 273 33.91 -36.45 -38.49
CA PRO A 273 34.87 -35.35 -38.48
C PRO A 273 35.94 -35.43 -39.58
N GLN A 274 36.56 -34.29 -39.88
CA GLN A 274 37.84 -34.22 -40.60
C GLN A 274 38.83 -33.32 -39.83
N THR A 275 40.06 -33.83 -39.78
CA THR A 275 41.24 -33.40 -39.02
C THR A 275 42.21 -32.52 -39.84
N ALA A 276 42.99 -31.70 -39.10
CA ALA A 276 44.28 -31.06 -39.41
C ALA A 276 44.22 -29.82 -40.35
N ASP A 277 44.91 -28.69 -40.12
CA ASP A 277 46.25 -28.48 -39.54
C ASP A 277 46.46 -27.08 -38.92
N PHE A 278 47.53 -26.99 -38.12
CA PHE A 278 48.07 -25.91 -37.28
C PHE A 278 48.32 -24.53 -37.92
N GLN A 279 48.14 -23.44 -37.14
CA GLN A 279 49.22 -22.48 -36.80
C GLN A 279 48.83 -21.42 -35.71
N VAL A 280 49.51 -21.53 -34.56
CA VAL A 280 50.12 -20.51 -33.68
C VAL A 280 49.48 -19.10 -33.56
N ALA A 281 48.94 -18.78 -32.37
CA ALA A 281 49.43 -17.72 -31.47
C ALA A 281 48.55 -17.63 -30.19
N GLU A 282 49.15 -17.82 -29.03
CA GLU A 282 48.62 -17.46 -27.70
C GLU A 282 48.89 -15.96 -27.44
N PRO A 283 48.15 -15.26 -26.54
CA PRO A 283 48.32 -15.51 -25.11
C PRO A 283 47.08 -15.41 -24.21
N LEU A 284 47.17 -16.17 -23.12
CA LEU A 284 46.61 -15.96 -21.78
C LEU A 284 45.11 -15.60 -21.67
N ALA A 285 44.31 -16.63 -21.38
CA ALA A 285 43.06 -16.43 -20.65
C ALA A 285 43.36 -15.86 -19.26
N GLU A 286 42.84 -14.66 -18.98
CA GLU A 286 42.84 -14.09 -17.64
C GLU A 286 42.15 -15.04 -16.66
N PRO A 287 42.66 -15.18 -15.42
CA PRO A 287 41.95 -15.95 -14.40
C PRO A 287 40.58 -15.31 -14.13
N PRO A 288 39.56 -16.10 -13.74
CA PRO A 288 38.23 -15.58 -13.46
C PRO A 288 38.34 -14.45 -12.42
N LYS A 289 37.86 -13.27 -12.80
CA LYS A 289 37.85 -12.06 -11.99
C LYS A 289 37.29 -12.37 -10.60
N LYS A 290 38.07 -12.02 -9.56
CA LYS A 290 37.71 -12.26 -8.16
C LYS A 290 36.43 -11.50 -7.80
N LEU A 291 35.74 -11.98 -6.76
CA LEU A 291 34.48 -11.46 -6.20
C LEU A 291 34.48 -9.93 -5.91
N ASP A 292 35.65 -9.31 -5.82
CA ASP A 292 35.85 -7.85 -5.63
C ASP A 292 35.67 -7.01 -6.92
N ASP A 293 35.70 -7.61 -8.10
CA ASP A 293 35.55 -6.92 -9.41
C ASP A 293 34.09 -6.59 -9.78
N LEU A 294 33.13 -6.95 -8.92
CA LEU A 294 31.71 -6.68 -9.09
C LEU A 294 31.22 -5.51 -8.23
N ARG A 295 32.05 -4.51 -7.91
CA ARG A 295 31.52 -3.20 -7.48
C ARG A 295 30.78 -2.58 -8.67
N PRO A 296 29.46 -2.34 -8.61
CA PRO A 296 28.80 -1.61 -9.69
C PRO A 296 29.52 -0.26 -9.93
N LYS A 297 29.80 0.12 -11.18
CA LYS A 297 30.54 1.35 -11.51
C LYS A 297 29.88 2.62 -10.93
N ALA A 298 28.59 2.56 -10.59
CA ALA A 298 27.89 3.58 -9.82
C ALA A 298 28.55 3.88 -8.45
N PHE A 299 29.26 2.92 -7.85
CA PHE A 299 29.97 3.07 -6.58
C PHE A 299 31.35 3.70 -6.70
N ALA A 300 32.01 3.60 -7.86
CA ALA A 300 33.27 4.31 -8.12
C ALA A 300 33.08 5.84 -7.96
N PHE A 301 31.85 6.33 -8.08
CA PHE A 301 31.46 7.71 -7.82
C PHE A 301 31.83 8.20 -6.40
N MET A 302 31.67 7.36 -5.37
CA MET A 302 31.76 7.80 -3.97
C MET A 302 33.19 7.90 -3.41
N ASP A 303 34.18 7.38 -4.13
CA ASP A 303 35.60 7.47 -3.78
C ASP A 303 36.33 8.63 -4.51
N LEU A 304 35.69 9.30 -5.47
CA LEU A 304 36.37 10.21 -6.42
C LEU A 304 36.12 11.72 -6.20
N GLY A 305 35.32 12.12 -5.21
CA GLY A 305 35.02 13.54 -4.98
C GLY A 305 33.97 14.09 -5.97
N SER A 306 34.25 15.22 -6.62
CA SER A 306 33.34 15.82 -7.60
C SER A 306 33.44 15.15 -8.97
N ARG A 307 32.30 14.92 -9.61
CA ARG A 307 32.23 14.25 -10.92
C ARG A 307 31.10 14.84 -11.76
N THR A 308 31.38 15.08 -13.03
CA THR A 308 30.39 15.51 -14.01
C THR A 308 30.01 14.33 -14.90
N PHE A 309 28.72 14.06 -15.03
CA PHE A 309 28.18 13.20 -16.07
C PHE A 309 27.96 14.04 -17.32
N ALA A 310 28.68 13.71 -18.41
CA ALA A 310 28.49 14.32 -19.72
C ALA A 310 27.15 13.93 -20.35
N SER A 311 26.49 12.88 -19.85
CA SER A 311 25.11 12.55 -20.19
C SER A 311 24.49 11.63 -19.13
N ALA A 312 23.37 12.07 -18.56
CA ALA A 312 22.51 11.30 -17.67
C ALA A 312 21.04 11.54 -18.02
N LYS A 313 20.17 10.58 -17.75
CA LYS A 313 18.72 10.70 -17.90
C LYS A 313 18.07 10.95 -16.55
N PHE A 314 17.24 11.99 -16.46
CA PHE A 314 16.37 12.19 -15.31
C PHE A 314 15.22 11.20 -15.36
N VAL A 315 15.09 10.32 -14.36
CA VAL A 315 14.06 9.27 -14.36
C VAL A 315 12.98 9.44 -13.31
N GLY A 316 13.08 10.48 -12.47
CA GLY A 316 12.03 10.88 -11.53
C GLY A 316 12.56 11.40 -10.21
N SER A 317 11.65 11.80 -9.33
CA SER A 317 11.97 12.26 -7.97
C SER A 317 10.97 11.74 -6.95
N MET A 318 11.39 11.66 -5.69
CA MET A 318 10.53 11.33 -4.54
C MET A 318 10.50 12.56 -3.64
N LYS A 319 9.31 13.14 -3.44
CA LYS A 319 9.14 14.44 -2.77
C LYS A 319 9.24 14.25 -1.24
N SER A 320 10.00 15.13 -0.60
CA SER A 320 10.10 15.22 0.86
C SER A 320 9.99 16.67 1.26
N ASP A 321 9.33 16.95 2.39
CA ASP A 321 9.12 18.32 2.93
C ASP A 321 10.41 19.16 3.01
N ASN A 322 11.61 18.54 3.02
CA ASN A 322 12.89 19.25 3.00
C ASN A 322 14.03 18.58 2.21
N ARG A 323 13.84 17.38 1.62
CA ARG A 323 14.92 16.58 0.99
C ARG A 323 14.41 15.75 -0.19
N ASN A 324 14.24 16.37 -1.35
CA ASN A 324 13.87 15.62 -2.55
C ASN A 324 15.00 14.67 -2.90
N ASN A 325 14.69 13.39 -3.17
CA ASN A 325 15.65 12.48 -3.77
C ASN A 325 15.36 12.42 -5.27
N ILE A 326 16.38 12.64 -6.09
CA ILE A 326 16.29 12.58 -7.55
C ILE A 326 16.99 11.33 -8.03
N TYR A 327 16.41 10.66 -9.03
CA TYR A 327 16.94 9.45 -9.60
C TYR A 327 17.45 9.74 -11.00
N LEU A 328 18.72 9.43 -11.25
CA LEU A 328 19.40 9.61 -12.53
C LEU A 328 19.93 8.28 -13.08
N ILE A 329 19.90 8.08 -14.39
CA ILE A 329 20.60 6.96 -15.06
C ILE A 329 21.75 7.56 -15.87
N SER A 330 22.99 7.15 -15.59
CA SER A 330 24.15 7.61 -16.36
C SER A 330 24.25 6.86 -17.69
N ASN A 331 24.38 7.59 -18.80
CA ASN A 331 24.59 7.02 -20.13
C ASN A 331 26.07 6.61 -20.38
N GLU A 332 27.00 7.02 -19.51
CA GLU A 332 28.45 6.79 -19.67
C GLU A 332 28.91 5.37 -19.28
N ASN A 333 28.03 4.59 -18.67
CA ASN A 333 28.31 3.19 -18.38
C ASN A 333 27.77 2.36 -19.54
N ASP A 334 28.68 1.78 -20.33
CA ASP A 334 28.40 0.70 -21.29
C ASP A 334 27.31 -0.22 -20.71
N PRO A 335 26.24 -0.52 -21.46
CA PRO A 335 25.11 -1.25 -20.93
C PRO A 335 25.65 -2.58 -20.41
N LEU A 336 25.66 -2.76 -19.10
CA LEU A 336 25.76 -4.09 -18.51
C LEU A 336 24.78 -4.95 -19.29
N GLU A 337 25.27 -6.03 -19.90
CA GLU A 337 24.53 -7.02 -20.70
C GLU A 337 23.36 -7.70 -19.95
N ASN A 338 22.92 -7.14 -18.83
CA ASN A 338 21.72 -7.51 -18.14
C ASN A 338 20.51 -6.81 -18.76
N VAL A 339 19.91 -7.52 -19.71
CA VAL A 339 18.61 -7.36 -20.39
C VAL A 339 17.40 -7.27 -19.42
N ILE A 340 17.56 -6.77 -18.19
CA ILE A 340 16.58 -7.00 -17.13
C ILE A 340 15.83 -5.70 -16.80
N GLN A 341 14.62 -5.61 -17.38
CA GLN A 341 13.54 -4.68 -17.05
C GLN A 341 13.94 -3.19 -17.12
N GLU A 342 13.90 -2.62 -18.33
CA GLU A 342 14.23 -1.20 -18.63
C GLU A 342 13.57 -0.15 -17.72
N ASN A 343 12.51 -0.55 -17.00
CA ASN A 343 11.69 0.31 -16.17
C ASN A 343 11.84 0.07 -14.65
N LEU A 344 12.60 -0.93 -14.19
CA LEU A 344 12.82 -1.19 -12.76
C LEU A 344 14.17 -0.61 -12.31
N LEU A 345 14.10 0.45 -11.53
CA LEU A 345 15.24 1.14 -10.94
C LEU A 345 15.63 0.49 -9.62
N GLU A 346 16.90 0.15 -9.51
CA GLU A 346 17.57 -0.32 -8.31
C GLU A 346 18.67 0.70 -7.94
N PRO A 347 18.44 1.49 -6.87
CA PRO A 347 19.41 2.46 -6.38
C PRO A 347 20.81 1.87 -6.26
N TYR A 348 21.78 2.60 -6.79
CA TYR A 348 23.20 2.29 -6.79
C TYR A 348 23.59 1.04 -7.61
N ILE A 349 22.65 0.38 -8.29
CA ILE A 349 22.92 -0.70 -9.23
C ILE A 349 22.78 -0.18 -10.65
N ASN A 350 21.59 0.31 -11.02
CA ASN A 350 21.30 0.82 -12.37
C ASN A 350 20.79 2.28 -12.38
N CYS A 351 20.56 2.89 -11.21
CA CYS A 351 20.29 4.32 -11.09
C CYS A 351 21.07 4.94 -9.92
N VAL A 352 21.31 6.24 -9.98
CA VAL A 352 21.99 7.02 -8.93
C VAL A 352 20.96 7.90 -8.24
N VAL A 353 20.93 7.83 -6.91
CA VAL A 353 20.07 8.69 -6.08
C VAL A 353 20.86 9.92 -5.67
N VAL A 354 20.46 11.11 -6.13
CA VAL A 354 21.14 12.38 -5.86
C VAL A 354 20.26 13.32 -5.04
N LYS A 355 20.88 14.11 -4.16
CA LYS A 355 20.19 15.18 -3.42
C LYS A 355 20.30 16.50 -4.19
N PRO A 356 19.24 17.27 -4.41
CA PRO A 356 19.33 18.59 -5.00
C PRO A 356 19.86 19.61 -4.00
N THR A 357 20.51 20.65 -4.53
CA THR A 357 20.76 21.94 -3.87
C THR A 357 19.55 22.86 -4.07
N ASN A 358 19.52 24.02 -3.38
CA ASN A 358 18.47 25.01 -3.62
C ASN A 358 18.41 25.46 -5.10
N ASP A 359 19.56 25.52 -5.76
CA ASP A 359 19.70 25.96 -7.15
C ASP A 359 19.34 24.88 -8.18
N THR A 360 19.10 23.64 -7.73
CA THR A 360 18.77 22.50 -8.61
C THR A 360 17.45 21.82 -8.21
N LYS A 361 16.64 22.45 -7.36
CA LYS A 361 15.32 21.92 -6.96
C LYS A 361 14.33 21.82 -8.13
N ASP A 362 14.50 22.67 -9.13
CA ASP A 362 13.72 22.74 -10.37
C ASP A 362 13.90 21.49 -11.24
N ILE A 363 14.97 20.71 -11.08
CA ILE A 363 15.15 19.45 -11.82
C ILE A 363 14.00 18.46 -11.59
N ALA A 364 13.35 18.50 -10.43
CA ALA A 364 12.20 17.63 -10.11
C ALA A 364 10.99 17.89 -11.02
N VAL A 365 10.99 19.02 -11.74
CA VAL A 365 9.94 19.46 -12.66
C VAL A 365 10.27 19.11 -14.12
N GLN A 366 11.48 18.59 -14.39
CA GLN A 366 11.91 18.23 -15.74
C GLN A 366 11.15 17.02 -16.29
N GLU A 367 11.15 16.89 -17.62
CA GLU A 367 10.52 15.76 -18.27
C GLU A 367 11.27 14.46 -17.96
N ILE A 368 10.53 13.39 -17.69
CA ILE A 368 11.11 12.06 -17.49
C ILE A 368 11.80 11.64 -18.79
N ASP A 369 12.98 11.02 -18.67
CA ASP A 369 13.90 10.66 -19.75
C ASP A 369 14.66 11.82 -20.40
N GLU A 370 14.51 13.05 -19.88
CA GLU A 370 15.29 14.16 -20.39
C GLU A 370 16.79 13.94 -20.16
N GLU A 371 17.57 14.09 -21.23
CA GLU A 371 19.03 14.00 -21.16
C GLU A 371 19.62 15.30 -20.62
N ILE A 372 20.35 15.16 -19.53
CA ILE A 372 21.02 16.25 -18.83
C ILE A 372 22.51 15.98 -18.71
N GLU A 373 23.29 17.05 -18.75
CA GLU A 373 24.65 17.10 -18.22
C GLU A 373 24.53 17.44 -16.73
N ALA A 374 24.95 16.52 -15.86
CA ALA A 374 24.78 16.67 -14.41
C ALA A 374 26.13 16.78 -13.71
N SER A 375 26.35 17.85 -12.95
CA SER A 375 27.53 18.02 -12.12
C SER A 375 27.19 17.63 -10.68
N LEU A 376 27.88 16.61 -10.17
CA LEU A 376 27.66 16.06 -8.85
C LEU A 376 28.88 16.27 -7.96
N ASP A 377 28.63 16.47 -6.67
CA ASP A 377 29.65 16.50 -5.63
C ASP A 377 29.36 15.47 -4.53
N ALA A 378 30.40 15.03 -3.85
CA ALA A 378 30.33 14.06 -2.79
C ALA A 378 30.13 14.77 -1.44
N VAL A 379 28.93 14.68 -0.87
CA VAL A 379 28.60 15.40 0.36
C VAL A 379 28.37 14.47 1.53
N LYS A 380 28.93 14.86 2.68
CA LYS A 380 28.74 14.17 3.96
C LYS A 380 27.27 14.29 4.37
N SER A 381 26.59 13.16 4.48
CA SER A 381 25.24 13.04 5.02
C SER A 381 25.31 12.33 6.36
N ASN A 382 25.13 13.09 7.44
CA ASN A 382 24.99 12.51 8.78
C ASN A 382 23.71 11.67 8.83
N MET A 383 23.81 10.48 9.44
CA MET A 383 22.67 9.61 9.64
C MET A 383 21.87 10.04 10.87
N ASP A 384 22.55 10.42 11.94
CA ASP A 384 21.93 10.89 13.17
C ASP A 384 22.22 12.40 13.37
N PRO A 385 21.24 13.21 13.80
CA PRO A 385 21.44 14.63 14.10
C PRO A 385 22.53 14.93 15.15
N GLU A 386 22.99 13.97 15.94
CA GLU A 386 24.08 14.18 16.90
C GLU A 386 25.45 14.43 16.22
N ILE A 387 26.26 15.33 16.79
CA ILE A 387 27.45 15.95 16.18
C ILE A 387 28.60 14.95 15.89
N ASN A 388 28.56 13.73 16.45
CA ASN A 388 29.54 12.66 16.23
C ASN A 388 28.91 11.37 15.67
N SER A 389 27.78 11.49 14.99
CA SER A 389 27.07 10.34 14.42
C SER A 389 27.80 9.70 13.23
N ALA A 390 27.40 8.45 12.95
CA ALA A 390 27.75 7.80 11.70
C ALA A 390 27.28 8.64 10.51
N TYR A 391 28.10 8.73 9.47
CA TYR A 391 27.79 9.45 8.24
C TYR A 391 28.08 8.57 7.04
N THR A 392 27.40 8.88 5.94
CA THR A 392 27.70 8.35 4.62
C THR A 392 28.10 9.49 3.70
N ILE A 393 28.66 9.15 2.55
CA ILE A 393 28.85 10.10 1.45
C ILE A 393 27.71 9.86 0.46
N VAL A 394 26.95 10.91 0.15
CA VAL A 394 25.89 10.87 -0.87
C VAL A 394 26.24 11.83 -2.01
N PRO A 395 25.88 11.50 -3.26
CA PRO A 395 25.96 12.45 -4.35
C PRO A 395 24.96 13.60 -4.14
N GLN A 396 25.44 14.82 -4.25
CA GLN A 396 24.64 16.04 -4.31
C GLN A 396 24.74 16.64 -5.71
N LEU A 397 23.59 17.01 -6.29
CA LEU A 397 23.52 17.68 -7.57
C LEU A 397 23.83 19.16 -7.38
N ILE A 398 24.97 19.61 -7.90
CA ILE A 398 25.43 21.00 -7.78
C ILE A 398 24.84 21.85 -8.90
N SER A 399 24.88 21.34 -10.12
CA SER A 399 24.29 21.99 -11.30
C SER A 399 23.90 20.95 -12.34
N TYR A 400 22.99 21.33 -13.23
CA TYR A 400 22.67 20.55 -14.40
C TYR A 400 22.38 21.46 -15.59
N LYS A 401 22.60 20.94 -16.80
CA LYS A 401 22.23 21.60 -18.05
C LYS A 401 21.48 20.61 -18.92
N LYS A 402 20.38 21.04 -19.54
CA LYS A 402 19.71 20.24 -20.58
C LYS A 402 20.69 20.04 -21.74
N SER A 403 20.82 18.81 -22.22
CA SER A 403 21.68 18.56 -23.37
C SER A 403 21.07 19.20 -24.62
N ASP A 404 21.82 20.07 -25.29
CA ASP A 404 21.40 20.68 -26.56
C ASP A 404 21.40 19.66 -27.73
N LYS A 405 21.71 18.39 -27.44
CA LYS A 405 21.56 17.30 -28.41
C LYS A 405 20.07 17.14 -28.69
N SER A 406 19.65 17.77 -29.79
CA SER A 406 18.32 17.62 -30.38
C SER A 406 17.89 16.17 -30.24
N ILE A 407 16.84 15.93 -29.44
CA ILE A 407 16.18 14.64 -29.31
C ILE A 407 16.12 14.04 -30.73
N PRO A 408 16.77 12.90 -31.01
CA PRO A 408 16.59 12.27 -32.29
C PRO A 408 15.11 11.94 -32.35
N VAL A 409 14.38 12.69 -33.17
CA VAL A 409 12.95 12.51 -33.41
C VAL A 409 12.76 11.02 -33.59
N GLU A 410 12.15 10.37 -32.59
CA GLU A 410 11.81 8.96 -32.67
C GLU A 410 11.14 8.80 -34.02
N LYS A 411 11.80 8.06 -34.94
CA LYS A 411 11.18 7.60 -36.16
C LYS A 411 10.13 6.57 -35.75
N ARG A 412 9.06 7.02 -35.12
CA ARG A 412 7.78 6.34 -35.19
C ARG A 412 7.50 6.25 -36.68
N PHE A 413 7.22 5.05 -37.15
CA PHE A 413 6.66 4.81 -38.46
C PHE A 413 5.32 5.54 -38.56
N PHE A 414 5.36 6.85 -38.77
CA PHE A 414 4.28 7.57 -39.37
C PHE A 414 4.24 7.02 -40.79
N PHE A 415 3.25 6.17 -41.08
CA PHE A 415 2.65 6.27 -42.40
C PHE A 415 2.37 7.76 -42.59
N GLU A 416 2.93 8.38 -43.62
CA GLU A 416 2.63 9.76 -43.97
C GLU A 416 1.11 9.86 -44.19
N SER A 417 0.38 10.18 -43.12
CA SER A 417 -1.03 10.54 -43.19
C SER A 417 -1.10 11.79 -44.05
N PRO A 418 -2.09 11.91 -44.95
CA PRO A 418 -2.20 13.07 -45.83
C PRO A 418 -2.18 14.35 -44.99
N ARG A 419 -1.13 15.18 -45.15
CA ARG A 419 -0.84 16.43 -44.41
C ARG A 419 -2.06 17.03 -43.71
N GLU A 420 -2.32 16.61 -42.47
CA GLU A 420 -3.42 17.11 -41.65
C GLU A 420 -3.05 18.52 -41.19
N THR A 421 -3.80 19.54 -41.63
CA THR A 421 -3.55 20.93 -41.25
C THR A 421 -4.52 21.40 -40.17
N PHE A 422 -4.04 22.21 -39.24
CA PHE A 422 -4.90 22.89 -38.27
C PHE A 422 -5.71 23.99 -38.96
N LYS A 423 -7.04 23.96 -38.82
CA LYS A 423 -7.97 24.98 -39.31
C LYS A 423 -8.93 25.41 -38.19
N GLN A 424 -9.45 26.64 -38.24
CA GLN A 424 -10.61 27.05 -37.44
C GLN A 424 -11.91 26.79 -38.22
N TRP A 425 -13.04 26.84 -37.52
CA TRP A 425 -14.34 26.58 -38.14
C TRP A 425 -14.64 27.56 -39.28
N GLN A 426 -14.32 28.85 -39.10
CA GLN A 426 -14.43 29.88 -40.14
C GLN A 426 -13.60 29.62 -41.42
N ASP A 427 -12.54 28.81 -41.36
CA ASP A 427 -11.60 28.60 -42.48
C ASP A 427 -12.02 27.43 -43.39
N ILE A 428 -13.15 26.77 -43.08
CA ILE A 428 -13.67 25.64 -43.84
C ILE A 428 -14.69 26.17 -44.85
N SER A 429 -14.47 25.90 -46.14
CA SER A 429 -15.42 26.29 -47.19
C SER A 429 -15.54 25.19 -48.25
N ILE A 430 -16.63 25.21 -49.02
CA ILE A 430 -16.91 24.22 -50.08
C ILE A 430 -15.98 24.41 -51.31
N THR A 431 -15.04 25.36 -51.28
CA THR A 431 -14.19 25.69 -52.43
C THR A 431 -12.97 24.77 -52.63
N ASP A 432 -12.75 23.78 -51.75
CA ASP A 432 -11.56 22.90 -51.73
C ASP A 432 -11.82 21.45 -52.25
N LYS A 433 -10.75 20.75 -52.62
CA LYS A 433 -10.76 19.32 -53.01
C LYS A 433 -11.24 18.43 -51.85
N PHE A 434 -12.45 17.87 -51.95
CA PHE A 434 -13.00 16.92 -50.96
C PHE A 434 -12.67 15.45 -51.32
N PRO A 435 -12.50 14.56 -50.30
CA PRO A 435 -12.55 14.83 -48.86
C PRO A 435 -11.25 15.45 -48.32
N GLN A 436 -11.37 16.37 -47.36
CA GLN A 436 -10.23 16.96 -46.64
C GLN A 436 -10.13 16.34 -45.23
N PHE A 437 -8.90 16.12 -44.76
CA PHE A 437 -8.63 15.75 -43.36
C PHE A 437 -7.98 16.94 -42.67
N ILE A 438 -8.60 17.41 -41.59
CA ILE A 438 -8.15 18.60 -40.86
C ILE A 438 -8.10 18.31 -39.36
N LYS A 439 -7.31 19.13 -38.66
CA LYS A 439 -7.33 19.21 -37.20
C LYS A 439 -7.99 20.49 -36.73
N MET A 440 -8.77 20.40 -35.67
CA MET A 440 -9.46 21.53 -35.05
C MET A 440 -9.34 21.45 -33.54
N VAL A 441 -9.47 22.59 -32.87
CA VAL A 441 -9.59 22.67 -31.42
C VAL A 441 -10.91 23.36 -31.09
N ALA A 442 -11.75 22.71 -30.30
CA ALA A 442 -13.10 23.22 -30.03
C ALA A 442 -13.63 22.78 -28.66
N VAL A 443 -14.64 23.49 -28.16
CA VAL A 443 -15.38 23.14 -26.95
C VAL A 443 -16.55 22.24 -27.31
N LEU A 444 -16.72 21.14 -26.59
CA LEU A 444 -17.87 20.25 -26.70
C LEU A 444 -19.10 20.88 -26.04
N VAL A 445 -20.18 21.02 -26.81
CA VAL A 445 -21.43 21.66 -26.38
C VAL A 445 -22.47 20.63 -26.01
N SER A 446 -22.71 19.65 -26.89
CA SER A 446 -23.73 18.63 -26.70
C SER A 446 -23.40 17.36 -27.48
N TYR A 447 -24.04 16.26 -27.10
CA TYR A 447 -23.95 14.98 -27.79
C TYR A 447 -25.32 14.32 -27.88
N SER A 448 -25.54 13.46 -28.87
CA SER A 448 -26.77 12.70 -29.02
C SER A 448 -26.48 11.26 -29.49
N CYS A 449 -27.29 10.33 -28.98
CA CYS A 449 -27.23 8.91 -29.29
C CYS A 449 -28.49 8.39 -30.02
N GLU A 450 -29.26 9.30 -30.63
CA GLU A 450 -30.51 8.94 -31.32
C GLU A 450 -30.31 7.97 -32.50
N HIS A 451 -29.13 7.97 -33.12
CA HIS A 451 -28.83 7.10 -34.25
C HIS A 451 -28.15 5.80 -33.80
N SER A 452 -28.62 4.67 -34.32
CA SER A 452 -28.06 3.34 -33.99
C SER A 452 -26.64 3.10 -34.54
N SER A 453 -26.20 3.89 -35.52
CA SER A 453 -24.95 3.64 -36.26
C SER A 453 -23.80 4.56 -35.85
N TYR A 454 -24.12 5.74 -35.30
CA TYR A 454 -23.14 6.76 -34.94
C TYR A 454 -23.72 7.69 -33.86
N TYR A 455 -22.83 8.44 -33.21
CA TYR A 455 -23.16 9.47 -32.25
C TYR A 455 -22.93 10.83 -32.88
N ASP A 456 -23.81 11.78 -32.60
CA ASP A 456 -23.60 13.16 -32.99
C ASP A 456 -23.05 13.99 -31.86
N PHE A 457 -22.17 14.91 -32.22
CA PHE A 457 -21.54 15.84 -31.32
C PHE A 457 -21.62 17.23 -31.90
N ILE A 458 -21.88 18.21 -31.04
CA ILE A 458 -21.82 19.62 -31.41
C ILE A 458 -20.66 20.26 -30.70
N PHE A 459 -19.82 20.90 -31.50
CA PHE A 459 -18.67 21.63 -31.05
C PHE A 459 -18.79 23.09 -31.46
N THR A 460 -18.06 23.95 -30.77
CA THR A 460 -17.89 25.36 -31.13
C THR A 460 -16.44 25.77 -30.89
N ASP A 461 -15.87 26.55 -31.80
CA ASP A 461 -14.65 27.31 -31.54
C ASP A 461 -14.90 28.83 -31.41
N PHE A 462 -16.19 29.19 -31.40
CA PHE A 462 -16.77 30.54 -31.40
C PHE A 462 -16.44 31.41 -32.62
N THR A 463 -15.78 30.87 -33.65
CA THR A 463 -15.67 31.53 -34.96
C THR A 463 -16.94 31.28 -35.78
N SER A 464 -17.21 32.10 -36.81
CA SER A 464 -18.44 31.96 -37.62
C SER A 464 -18.13 31.44 -39.02
N ASN A 465 -18.88 30.44 -39.46
CA ASN A 465 -18.86 29.91 -40.80
C ASN A 465 -20.28 29.98 -41.40
N PHE A 466 -20.40 30.55 -42.59
CA PHE A 466 -21.68 30.72 -43.29
C PHE A 466 -21.94 29.65 -44.35
N THR A 467 -21.06 28.65 -44.43
CA THR A 467 -21.24 27.50 -45.32
C THR A 467 -22.34 26.59 -44.79
N ASP A 468 -23.25 26.14 -45.64
CA ASP A 468 -24.34 25.26 -45.22
C ASP A 468 -23.81 23.94 -44.62
N HIS A 469 -24.34 23.56 -43.45
CA HIS A 469 -24.02 22.33 -42.74
C HIS A 469 -25.25 21.71 -42.08
N LYS A 470 -25.07 20.58 -41.40
CA LYS A 470 -26.16 19.91 -40.67
C LYS A 470 -26.72 20.77 -39.54
N TYR A 471 -28.01 20.61 -39.26
CA TYR A 471 -28.71 21.24 -38.14
C TYR A 471 -28.03 20.93 -36.79
N LEU A 472 -28.01 21.93 -35.90
CA LEU A 472 -27.47 21.84 -34.54
C LEU A 472 -28.62 21.61 -33.55
N PHE A 473 -28.69 20.44 -32.92
CA PHE A 473 -29.54 20.19 -31.76
C PHE A 473 -28.94 20.83 -30.49
N ASP A 474 -29.74 21.05 -29.45
CA ASP A 474 -29.33 21.57 -28.14
C ASP A 474 -28.03 22.43 -28.13
N LYS A 475 -28.14 23.60 -28.78
CA LYS A 475 -27.06 24.57 -28.93
C LYS A 475 -26.97 25.55 -27.76
N SER A 476 -27.57 25.20 -26.63
CA SER A 476 -27.52 26.00 -25.40
C SER A 476 -26.11 25.93 -24.80
N PHE A 477 -25.64 27.03 -24.22
CA PHE A 477 -24.30 27.11 -23.63
C PHE A 477 -24.41 27.64 -22.21
N LEU A 478 -24.07 26.79 -21.23
CA LEU A 478 -24.21 26.94 -19.77
C LEU A 478 -25.64 27.11 -19.27
N SER A 479 -26.44 27.95 -19.92
CA SER A 479 -27.84 28.23 -19.62
C SER A 479 -28.71 27.98 -20.84
N ARG A 480 -29.99 27.63 -20.62
CA ARG A 480 -30.99 27.46 -21.67
C ARG A 480 -31.26 28.74 -22.46
N ASP A 481 -31.05 29.90 -21.82
CA ASP A 481 -31.35 31.21 -22.40
C ASP A 481 -30.25 31.71 -23.33
N THR A 482 -29.05 31.13 -23.24
CA THR A 482 -27.90 31.52 -24.07
C THR A 482 -27.62 30.43 -25.09
N THR A 483 -27.71 30.75 -26.38
CA THR A 483 -27.48 29.79 -27.45
C THR A 483 -26.35 30.21 -28.37
N ILE A 484 -25.59 29.23 -28.86
CA ILE A 484 -24.61 29.44 -29.91
C ILE A 484 -25.37 29.65 -31.23
N SER A 485 -24.92 30.58 -32.06
CA SER A 485 -25.54 30.79 -33.36
C SER A 485 -25.30 29.60 -34.29
N PHE A 486 -26.16 29.43 -35.30
CA PHE A 486 -26.00 28.32 -36.26
C PHE A 486 -24.63 28.36 -36.95
N ALA A 487 -24.15 29.56 -37.29
CA ALA A 487 -22.84 29.76 -37.92
C ALA A 487 -21.65 29.48 -36.99
N GLN A 488 -21.83 29.49 -35.66
CA GLN A 488 -20.74 29.34 -34.70
C GLN A 488 -20.52 27.90 -34.22
N GLY A 489 -21.58 27.08 -34.27
CA GLY A 489 -21.49 25.67 -33.92
C GLY A 489 -21.38 24.78 -35.15
N PHE A 490 -20.80 23.61 -35.01
CA PHE A 490 -20.76 22.60 -36.06
C PHE A 490 -21.05 21.22 -35.50
N ARG A 491 -21.80 20.42 -36.27
CA ARG A 491 -22.16 19.04 -35.93
C ARG A 491 -21.19 18.06 -36.59
N THR A 492 -20.67 17.15 -35.78
CA THR A 492 -19.80 16.06 -36.22
C THR A 492 -20.41 14.71 -35.88
N LEU A 493 -20.11 13.70 -36.68
CA LEU A 493 -20.55 12.32 -36.44
C LEU A 493 -19.35 11.43 -36.08
N MET A 494 -19.50 10.60 -35.05
CA MET A 494 -18.48 9.64 -34.59
C MET A 494 -19.06 8.23 -34.57
N TYR A 495 -18.32 7.26 -35.12
CA TYR A 495 -18.72 5.85 -35.08
C TYR A 495 -18.47 5.23 -33.70
N HIS A 496 -19.20 4.15 -33.41
CA HIS A 496 -19.19 3.46 -32.10
C HIS A 496 -17.79 2.97 -31.68
N ASP A 497 -16.98 2.50 -32.62
CA ASP A 497 -15.60 2.05 -32.36
C ASP A 497 -14.72 3.19 -31.85
N ARG A 498 -14.93 4.40 -32.37
CA ARG A 498 -14.19 5.61 -31.99
C ARG A 498 -14.70 6.23 -30.70
N LEU A 499 -16.00 6.10 -30.41
CA LEU A 499 -16.57 6.60 -29.16
C LEU A 499 -15.88 5.98 -27.94
N LYS A 500 -15.64 4.66 -27.95
CA LYS A 500 -15.01 3.96 -26.82
C LYS A 500 -13.65 4.54 -26.46
N ALA A 501 -12.86 4.92 -27.45
CA ALA A 501 -11.54 5.53 -27.23
C ALA A 501 -11.66 6.94 -26.63
N PHE A 502 -12.61 7.74 -27.13
CA PHE A 502 -12.88 9.07 -26.59
C PHE A 502 -13.43 9.01 -25.16
N GLU A 503 -14.42 8.15 -24.89
CA GLU A 503 -14.98 7.96 -23.55
C GLU A 503 -13.94 7.48 -22.55
N TYR A 504 -13.03 6.59 -22.96
CA TYR A 504 -11.94 6.14 -22.10
C TYR A 504 -11.05 7.31 -21.67
N GLN A 505 -10.67 8.19 -22.61
CA GLN A 505 -9.86 9.36 -22.29
C GLN A 505 -10.63 10.38 -21.44
N LEU A 506 -11.91 10.61 -21.76
CA LEU A 506 -12.76 11.52 -21.00
C LEU A 506 -13.01 11.03 -19.56
N LYS A 507 -13.19 9.73 -19.37
CA LYS A 507 -13.38 9.11 -18.05
C LYS A 507 -12.11 9.19 -17.20
N ARG A 508 -10.91 9.11 -17.79
CA ARG A 508 -9.65 9.34 -17.05
C ARG A 508 -9.53 10.75 -16.50
N VAL A 509 -10.07 11.74 -17.21
CA VAL A 509 -9.99 13.16 -16.81
C VAL A 509 -11.12 13.54 -15.86
N THR A 510 -12.33 13.04 -16.11
CA THR A 510 -13.53 13.50 -15.41
C THR A 510 -14.06 12.53 -14.35
N ASN A 511 -13.53 11.30 -14.32
CA ASN A 511 -14.07 10.14 -13.58
C ASN A 511 -15.52 9.78 -13.94
N LYS A 512 -16.00 10.23 -15.10
CA LYS A 512 -17.37 10.01 -15.58
C LYS A 512 -17.38 9.63 -17.05
N SER A 513 -18.32 8.79 -17.43
CA SER A 513 -18.68 8.55 -18.83
C SER A 513 -19.35 9.78 -19.44
N ILE A 514 -19.47 9.83 -20.77
CA ILE A 514 -20.11 10.96 -21.43
C ILE A 514 -21.59 11.09 -21.06
N HIS A 515 -22.26 9.95 -20.87
CA HIS A 515 -23.64 9.87 -20.43
C HIS A 515 -23.84 10.43 -19.01
N GLU A 516 -22.89 10.18 -18.10
CA GLU A 516 -22.90 10.71 -16.72
C GLU A 516 -22.52 12.20 -16.63
N LEU A 517 -21.91 12.74 -17.69
CA LEU A 517 -21.54 14.16 -17.79
C LEU A 517 -22.69 15.04 -18.28
N ALA A 518 -23.67 14.48 -18.97
CA ALA A 518 -24.89 15.20 -19.31
C ALA A 518 -25.71 15.45 -18.06
N ASP A 519 -26.17 16.69 -17.89
CA ASP A 519 -26.94 17.06 -16.72
C ASP A 519 -28.34 16.42 -16.76
N SER A 520 -28.82 15.94 -15.62
CA SER A 520 -30.15 15.33 -15.47
C SER A 520 -31.30 16.25 -15.91
N SER A 521 -31.04 17.57 -15.97
CA SER A 521 -32.01 18.59 -16.36
C SER A 521 -32.09 18.83 -17.88
N ILE A 522 -31.04 18.51 -18.65
CA ILE A 522 -30.96 18.69 -20.11
C ILE A 522 -30.19 17.51 -20.69
N LYS A 523 -30.92 16.54 -21.25
CA LYS A 523 -30.42 15.17 -21.52
C LYS A 523 -29.19 15.08 -22.43
N ASP A 524 -28.82 16.13 -23.16
CA ASP A 524 -27.79 16.09 -24.20
C ASP A 524 -26.70 17.19 -24.05
N ASN A 525 -26.89 18.17 -23.15
CA ASN A 525 -25.99 19.30 -23.01
C ASN A 525 -24.78 19.00 -22.11
N LEU A 526 -23.59 19.30 -22.61
CA LEU A 526 -22.30 19.11 -21.94
C LEU A 526 -21.51 20.41 -21.74
N SER A 527 -22.03 21.55 -22.19
CA SER A 527 -21.31 22.84 -22.17
C SER A 527 -20.89 23.29 -20.76
N HIS A 528 -21.65 22.91 -19.72
CA HIS A 528 -21.33 23.15 -18.31
C HIS A 528 -20.07 22.43 -17.81
N ASN A 529 -19.54 21.49 -18.59
CA ASN A 529 -18.29 20.82 -18.28
C ASN A 529 -17.05 21.52 -18.86
N GLY A 530 -17.22 22.43 -19.82
CA GLY A 530 -16.12 23.14 -20.47
C GLY A 530 -15.11 22.20 -21.15
N ILE A 531 -15.56 21.09 -21.73
CA ILE A 531 -14.64 20.07 -22.28
C ILE A 531 -14.03 20.60 -23.58
N VAL A 532 -12.73 20.85 -23.58
CA VAL A 532 -11.96 21.29 -24.76
C VAL A 532 -11.34 20.06 -25.41
N CYS A 533 -11.43 19.94 -26.74
CA CYS A 533 -10.95 18.78 -27.48
C CYS A 533 -10.11 19.17 -28.71
N GLU A 534 -9.09 18.36 -29.00
CA GLU A 534 -8.47 18.27 -30.33
C GLU A 534 -9.28 17.27 -31.16
N LEU A 535 -9.68 17.69 -32.35
CA LEU A 535 -10.53 16.94 -33.26
C LEU A 535 -9.76 16.66 -34.55
N THR A 536 -9.65 15.40 -34.95
CA THR A 536 -9.25 15.01 -36.30
C THR A 536 -10.50 14.70 -37.11
N VAL A 537 -10.80 15.55 -38.10
CA VAL A 537 -12.08 15.55 -38.81
C VAL A 537 -11.86 15.29 -40.30
N LYS A 538 -12.62 14.33 -40.84
CA LYS A 538 -12.80 14.18 -42.28
C LYS A 538 -13.97 15.06 -42.71
N VAL A 539 -13.67 16.11 -43.44
CA VAL A 539 -14.66 17.01 -44.05
C VAL A 539 -15.01 16.49 -45.44
N SER A 540 -16.31 16.39 -45.71
CA SER A 540 -16.88 15.96 -46.99
C SER A 540 -18.09 16.82 -47.33
N VAL A 541 -18.48 16.85 -48.60
CA VAL A 541 -19.72 17.47 -49.04
C VAL A 541 -20.75 16.39 -49.28
N TYR A 542 -21.94 16.54 -48.70
CA TYR A 542 -23.07 15.65 -48.90
C TYR A 542 -24.33 16.49 -49.10
N GLN A 543 -24.98 16.36 -50.26
CA GLN A 543 -26.15 17.16 -50.64
C GLN A 543 -25.91 18.68 -50.49
N ASP A 544 -24.79 19.15 -51.05
CA ASP A 544 -24.35 20.56 -51.00
C ASP A 544 -24.14 21.13 -49.58
N LYS A 545 -24.07 20.25 -48.56
CA LYS A 545 -23.80 20.61 -47.17
C LYS A 545 -22.49 20.01 -46.69
N LEU A 546 -21.81 20.73 -45.80
CA LEU A 546 -20.66 20.20 -45.08
C LEU A 546 -21.10 19.05 -44.16
N ASN A 547 -20.42 17.92 -44.32
CA ASN A 547 -20.57 16.73 -43.51
C ASN A 547 -19.22 16.38 -42.86
N LEU A 548 -19.17 16.47 -41.54
CA LEU A 548 -17.97 16.32 -40.73
C LEU A 548 -18.00 14.97 -40.02
N ILE A 549 -17.01 14.13 -40.29
CA ILE A 549 -16.82 12.83 -39.63
C ILE A 549 -15.64 12.93 -38.67
N LEU A 550 -15.92 12.78 -37.38
CA LEU A 550 -14.92 12.81 -36.32
C LEU A 550 -14.21 11.47 -36.27
N ARG A 551 -12.93 11.47 -36.65
CA ARG A 551 -12.07 10.27 -36.69
C ARG A 551 -11.38 10.03 -35.36
N GLU A 552 -10.90 11.10 -34.74
CA GLU A 552 -10.24 11.09 -33.45
C GLU A 552 -10.66 12.32 -32.65
N CYS A 553 -10.87 12.14 -31.35
CA CYS A 553 -11.26 13.20 -30.43
C CYS A 553 -10.44 12.99 -29.15
N THR A 554 -9.59 13.96 -28.80
CA THR A 554 -8.76 13.92 -27.60
C THR A 554 -9.14 15.09 -26.68
N PRO A 555 -9.60 14.84 -25.44
CA PRO A 555 -9.83 15.92 -24.48
C PRO A 555 -8.49 16.55 -24.06
N LEU A 556 -8.43 17.88 -24.06
CA LEU A 556 -7.23 18.67 -23.82
C LEU A 556 -7.22 19.22 -22.40
N THR A 557 -6.47 18.57 -21.52
CA THR A 557 -6.12 19.11 -20.19
C THR A 557 -4.78 19.83 -20.26
N ARG A 558 -4.46 20.62 -19.23
CA ARG A 558 -3.14 21.26 -19.10
C ARG A 558 -2.00 20.24 -19.23
N SER A 559 -2.08 19.12 -18.51
CA SER A 559 -1.10 18.04 -18.58
C SER A 559 -0.94 17.40 -19.97
N VAL A 560 -2.01 17.33 -20.77
CA VAL A 560 -1.96 16.80 -22.14
C VAL A 560 -1.35 17.83 -23.10
N ILE A 561 -1.57 19.11 -22.86
CA ILE A 561 -0.97 20.19 -23.67
C ILE A 561 0.55 20.21 -23.45
N ASP A 562 0.99 20.06 -22.20
CA ASP A 562 2.42 20.12 -21.83
C ASP A 562 3.21 18.89 -22.31
N SER A 563 2.62 17.69 -22.29
CA SER A 563 3.30 16.42 -22.62
C SER A 563 3.35 16.07 -24.11
N ARG A 564 2.72 16.86 -24.99
CA ARG A 564 2.57 16.52 -26.42
C ARG A 564 3.52 17.37 -27.25
N ALA A 565 4.20 16.75 -28.23
CA ALA A 565 5.01 17.46 -29.24
C ALA A 565 4.23 18.56 -30.00
N TRP A 566 2.91 18.54 -29.89
CA TRP A 566 1.97 19.57 -30.30
C TRP A 566 2.27 20.97 -29.75
N TYR A 567 2.94 21.08 -28.60
CA TYR A 567 3.46 22.35 -28.06
C TYR A 567 4.37 23.09 -29.05
N ASN A 568 5.05 22.37 -29.95
CA ASN A 568 5.92 22.99 -30.95
C ASN A 568 5.15 23.51 -32.19
N ASP A 569 3.85 23.21 -32.33
CA ASP A 569 3.00 23.76 -33.40
C ASP A 569 2.40 25.12 -32.98
N LYS A 570 3.05 26.19 -33.45
CA LYS A 570 2.66 27.58 -33.16
C LYS A 570 1.21 27.90 -33.57
N THR A 571 0.72 27.30 -34.65
CA THR A 571 -0.63 27.58 -35.16
C THR A 571 -1.67 26.99 -34.21
N ALA A 572 -1.44 25.77 -33.76
CA ALA A 572 -2.40 25.09 -32.90
C ALA A 572 -2.48 25.70 -31.50
N LEU A 573 -1.34 26.09 -30.91
CA LEU A 573 -1.32 26.87 -29.67
C LEU A 573 -2.04 28.21 -29.82
N SER A 574 -1.84 28.91 -30.94
CA SER A 574 -2.54 30.17 -31.23
C SER A 574 -4.06 29.98 -31.29
N HIS A 575 -4.51 28.90 -31.93
CA HIS A 575 -5.94 28.55 -32.00
C HIS A 575 -6.51 28.21 -30.63
N LEU A 576 -5.80 27.44 -29.80
CA LEU A 576 -6.21 27.08 -28.45
C LEU A 576 -6.33 28.31 -27.53
N HIS A 577 -5.34 29.19 -27.53
CA HIS A 577 -5.41 30.44 -26.75
C HIS A 577 -6.55 31.35 -27.22
N SER A 578 -6.76 31.43 -28.54
CA SER A 578 -7.88 32.18 -29.11
C SER A 578 -9.23 31.58 -28.71
N LEU A 579 -9.33 30.24 -28.66
CA LEU A 579 -10.52 29.54 -28.18
C LEU A 579 -10.83 29.90 -26.72
N TYR A 580 -9.83 29.85 -25.84
CA TYR A 580 -10.01 30.24 -24.44
C TYR A 580 -10.54 31.66 -24.35
N LYS A 581 -9.86 32.62 -24.98
CA LYS A 581 -10.28 34.03 -24.97
C LYS A 581 -11.71 34.20 -25.48
N ARG A 582 -12.05 33.63 -26.64
CA ARG A 582 -13.40 33.74 -27.21
C ARG A 582 -14.48 33.11 -26.36
N THR A 583 -14.18 32.00 -25.67
CA THR A 583 -15.13 31.37 -24.74
C THR A 583 -15.48 32.33 -23.60
N PHE A 584 -14.47 33.01 -23.05
CA PHE A 584 -14.65 34.01 -22.00
C PHE A 584 -15.34 35.27 -22.47
N ASP A 585 -14.99 35.77 -23.65
CA ASP A 585 -15.66 36.92 -24.28
C ASP A 585 -17.15 36.59 -24.50
N PHE A 586 -17.46 35.39 -24.98
CA PHE A 586 -18.85 34.92 -25.14
C PHE A 586 -19.58 34.82 -23.81
N CYS A 587 -18.94 34.29 -22.75
CA CYS A 587 -19.53 34.26 -21.41
C CYS A 587 -19.82 35.67 -20.89
N THR A 588 -18.86 36.58 -21.03
CA THR A 588 -18.96 37.96 -20.55
C THR A 588 -20.06 38.74 -21.28
N GLN A 589 -20.11 38.64 -22.62
CA GLN A 589 -21.12 39.29 -23.45
C GLN A 589 -22.55 38.84 -23.10
N ASN A 590 -22.70 37.57 -22.73
CA ASN A 590 -23.99 36.99 -22.34
C ASN A 590 -24.22 36.99 -20.82
N ARG A 591 -23.41 37.73 -20.05
CA ARG A 591 -23.52 37.86 -18.58
C ARG A 591 -23.53 36.52 -17.82
N MET A 592 -22.80 35.54 -18.33
CA MET A 592 -22.65 34.21 -17.72
C MET A 592 -21.45 34.21 -16.78
N THR A 593 -21.65 33.72 -15.55
CA THR A 593 -20.61 33.69 -14.51
C THR A 593 -20.07 32.29 -14.31
N LEU A 594 -18.86 32.02 -14.81
CA LEU A 594 -18.18 30.73 -14.62
C LEU A 594 -17.76 30.50 -13.16
N GLY A 595 -17.60 31.54 -12.35
CA GLY A 595 -17.04 31.45 -11.00
C GLY A 595 -18.05 31.36 -9.85
N LEU A 596 -19.32 31.73 -10.04
CA LEU A 596 -20.32 31.72 -8.96
C LEU A 596 -20.70 30.29 -8.53
N GLU A 597 -20.93 29.39 -9.48
CA GLU A 597 -21.23 28.00 -9.17
C GLU A 597 -19.95 27.17 -9.02
N ASN A 598 -19.71 26.64 -7.81
CA ASN A 598 -18.55 25.78 -7.52
C ASN A 598 -18.43 24.57 -8.45
N LYS A 599 -19.56 24.00 -8.89
CA LYS A 599 -19.57 22.84 -9.80
C LYS A 599 -19.08 23.22 -11.19
N VAL A 600 -19.62 24.31 -11.76
CA VAL A 600 -19.25 24.80 -13.10
C VAL A 600 -17.79 25.25 -13.12
N TYR A 601 -17.36 26.01 -12.11
CA TYR A 601 -15.96 26.43 -11.99
C TYR A 601 -15.00 25.25 -11.97
N LYS A 602 -15.25 24.25 -11.09
CA LYS A 602 -14.39 23.07 -10.97
C LYS A 602 -14.32 22.26 -12.26
N ASN A 603 -15.42 22.21 -13.02
CA ASN A 603 -15.44 21.54 -14.30
C ASN A 603 -14.59 22.29 -15.34
N PHE A 604 -14.81 23.60 -15.50
CA PHE A 604 -14.06 24.42 -16.44
C PHE A 604 -12.56 24.46 -16.11
N ALA A 605 -12.19 24.54 -14.83
CA ALA A 605 -10.79 24.57 -14.40
C ALA A 605 -9.98 23.32 -14.77
N ARG A 606 -10.63 22.21 -15.17
CA ARG A 606 -9.95 21.02 -15.69
C ARG A 606 -9.39 21.20 -17.10
N PHE A 607 -10.06 22.02 -17.90
CA PHE A 607 -9.77 22.20 -19.34
C PHE A 607 -9.36 23.63 -19.69
N PHE A 608 -9.69 24.60 -18.84
CA PHE A 608 -9.36 26.01 -19.02
C PHE A 608 -8.34 26.50 -17.97
N PRO A 609 -7.39 27.36 -18.37
CA PRO A 609 -6.40 27.93 -17.46
C PRO A 609 -6.99 29.11 -16.66
N ILE A 610 -7.79 28.81 -15.64
CA ILE A 610 -8.61 29.81 -14.96
C ILE A 610 -8.39 29.81 -13.45
N LYS A 611 -8.46 30.99 -12.83
CA LYS A 611 -8.39 31.18 -11.36
C LYS A 611 -9.51 32.12 -10.90
N ARG A 612 -10.00 31.90 -9.69
CA ARG A 612 -10.88 32.87 -9.01
C ARG A 612 -10.05 34.03 -8.47
N THR A 613 -10.61 35.23 -8.51
CA THR A 613 -10.00 36.39 -7.85
C THR A 613 -10.67 36.62 -6.50
N ASP A 614 -9.87 37.02 -5.51
CA ASP A 614 -10.37 37.39 -4.19
C ASP A 614 -11.00 38.79 -4.18
N GLU A 615 -10.72 39.60 -5.21
CA GLU A 615 -11.19 40.99 -5.35
C GLU A 615 -12.68 41.09 -5.65
N ILE A 616 -13.23 40.14 -6.42
CA ILE A 616 -14.65 40.14 -6.81
C ILE A 616 -15.21 38.72 -6.63
N PRO A 617 -16.15 38.50 -5.70
CA PRO A 617 -16.75 37.18 -5.47
C PRO A 617 -17.34 36.58 -6.76
N GLY A 618 -16.80 35.44 -7.18
CA GLY A 618 -17.25 34.72 -8.38
C GLY A 618 -16.66 35.22 -9.70
N ALA A 619 -15.79 36.22 -9.68
CA ALA A 619 -15.01 36.59 -10.87
C ALA A 619 -13.91 35.56 -11.14
N VAL A 620 -13.66 35.33 -12.42
CA VAL A 620 -12.67 34.37 -12.90
C VAL A 620 -11.77 35.10 -13.89
N ILE A 621 -10.46 34.99 -13.68
CA ILE A 621 -9.46 35.48 -14.62
C ILE A 621 -8.89 34.30 -15.41
N ILE A 622 -8.66 34.53 -16.70
CA ILE A 622 -7.81 33.66 -17.51
C ILE A 622 -6.39 33.96 -17.06
N ILE A 623 -5.65 32.93 -16.66
CA ILE A 623 -4.23 33.06 -16.36
C ILE A 623 -3.54 33.59 -17.65
N PRO A 624 -2.80 34.71 -17.61
CA PRO A 624 -2.10 35.23 -18.78
C PRO A 624 -1.21 34.18 -19.42
N LYS A 625 -0.99 34.25 -20.74
CA LYS A 625 -0.15 33.29 -21.48
C LYS A 625 1.21 33.08 -20.79
N ASP A 626 1.80 34.14 -20.27
CA ASP A 626 3.13 34.11 -19.65
C ASP A 626 3.10 33.49 -18.23
N GLU A 627 1.93 33.45 -17.58
CA GLU A 627 1.70 32.82 -16.26
C GLU A 627 1.14 31.39 -16.36
N ILE A 628 0.52 31.02 -17.49
CA ILE A 628 0.11 29.63 -17.77
C ILE A 628 1.34 28.73 -17.85
N TYR A 629 2.50 29.29 -18.20
CA TYR A 629 3.75 28.55 -18.36
C TYR A 629 4.85 29.02 -17.42
N SER A 630 4.53 29.86 -16.41
CA SER A 630 5.43 30.11 -15.28
C SER A 630 5.18 29.06 -14.19
N TYR A 631 6.26 28.38 -13.82
CA TYR A 631 6.27 27.27 -12.88
C TYR A 631 6.19 27.78 -11.45
N ASP A 632 5.00 28.12 -10.95
CA ASP A 632 4.78 28.19 -9.51
C ASP A 632 3.29 28.07 -9.15
N ASN A 633 3.01 27.09 -8.27
CA ASN A 633 1.77 26.83 -7.54
C ASN A 633 0.56 26.30 -8.34
N PHE A 634 0.15 25.04 -8.09
CA PHE A 634 -1.24 24.62 -7.82
C PHE A 634 -1.31 23.10 -7.50
N ASP A 635 -0.82 22.69 -6.30
CA ASP A 635 -0.94 21.30 -5.80
C ASP A 635 -2.25 21.04 -4.99
N ASP A 636 -3.16 22.02 -4.84
CA ASP A 636 -4.24 21.95 -3.84
C ASP A 636 -5.64 21.50 -4.30
N ILE A 637 -5.85 20.97 -5.51
CA ILE A 637 -7.21 20.62 -5.99
C ILE A 637 -7.43 19.15 -6.38
N PHE A 638 -6.39 18.31 -6.46
CA PHE A 638 -6.53 16.92 -6.94
C PHE A 638 -6.29 15.83 -5.87
N ASN A 639 -6.76 16.05 -4.64
CA ASN A 639 -6.82 15.01 -3.61
C ASN A 639 -8.27 14.75 -3.15
N ILE A 640 -9.06 14.08 -4.00
CA ILE A 640 -10.32 13.44 -3.57
C ILE A 640 -10.47 12.07 -4.24
N ASN A 641 -10.31 11.04 -3.39
CA ASN A 641 -10.84 9.68 -3.47
C ASN A 641 -10.53 8.82 -4.71
N ASN A 642 -9.53 7.95 -4.57
CA ASN A 642 -9.51 6.64 -5.21
C ASN A 642 -9.24 5.56 -4.15
N ASN A 643 -10.31 5.09 -3.51
CA ASN A 643 -10.33 3.78 -2.86
C ASN A 643 -11.53 3.00 -3.37
N ASN A 644 -11.24 1.75 -3.75
CA ASN A 644 -12.14 0.64 -4.05
C ASN A 644 -12.94 0.69 -5.36
N ASN A 645 -12.48 -0.09 -6.36
CA ASN A 645 -13.11 -1.37 -6.70
C ASN A 645 -12.32 -2.12 -7.79
N ASN A 646 -11.94 -3.36 -7.47
CA ASN A 646 -11.51 -4.36 -8.45
C ASN A 646 -12.74 -4.92 -9.16
N THR A 647 -12.69 -5.02 -10.49
CA THR A 647 -12.99 -6.22 -11.31
C THR A 647 -13.20 -5.80 -12.77
N SER A 648 -12.27 -6.17 -13.66
CA SER A 648 -12.62 -6.76 -14.95
C SER A 648 -11.36 -7.27 -15.66
N VAL A 649 -11.53 -8.47 -16.21
CA VAL A 649 -10.54 -9.26 -16.94
C VAL A 649 -10.40 -8.70 -18.35
N GLY A 650 -9.16 -8.49 -18.80
CA GLY A 650 -8.80 -8.14 -20.19
C GLY A 650 -7.28 -8.05 -20.36
N THR A 651 -6.75 -8.75 -21.35
CA THR A 651 -5.35 -9.13 -21.64
C THR A 651 -4.34 -7.98 -21.91
N PRO A 652 -3.02 -8.27 -21.90
CA PRO A 652 -1.98 -7.40 -21.36
C PRO A 652 -1.33 -6.49 -22.41
N ASN A 653 -1.16 -5.22 -22.05
CA ASN A 653 -0.07 -4.38 -22.53
C ASN A 653 0.36 -3.49 -21.36
N ASP A 654 1.55 -3.79 -20.81
CA ASP A 654 2.43 -3.01 -19.94
C ASP A 654 1.82 -1.90 -19.08
N LYS A 655 0.83 -2.25 -18.26
CA LYS A 655 0.59 -1.47 -17.04
C LYS A 655 1.67 -1.85 -16.05
N ILE A 656 2.56 -0.90 -15.80
CA ILE A 656 3.57 -1.00 -14.76
C ILE A 656 2.86 -0.83 -13.42
N TYR A 657 2.66 -1.93 -12.70
CA TYR A 657 1.99 -1.93 -11.40
C TYR A 657 3.02 -1.78 -10.28
N SER A 658 2.76 -0.85 -9.36
CA SER A 658 3.41 -0.89 -8.05
C SER A 658 2.97 -2.15 -7.32
N TYR A 659 3.88 -2.70 -6.53
CA TYR A 659 3.63 -3.81 -5.63
C TYR A 659 4.24 -3.47 -4.29
N ILE A 660 3.40 -3.03 -3.35
CA ILE A 660 3.82 -2.77 -1.98
C ILE A 660 3.33 -3.95 -1.13
N PRO A 661 4.24 -4.76 -0.54
CA PRO A 661 3.85 -5.78 0.42
C PRO A 661 3.05 -5.18 1.57
N ASN A 662 1.96 -5.84 1.96
CA ASN A 662 1.28 -5.51 3.21
C ASN A 662 2.18 -5.92 4.38
N LEU A 663 2.41 -5.02 5.33
CA LEU A 663 3.21 -5.31 6.52
C LEU A 663 2.63 -6.47 7.35
N ASN A 664 1.31 -6.67 7.35
CA ASN A 664 0.62 -7.72 8.09
C ASN A 664 0.35 -8.98 7.22
N ILE A 665 1.21 -9.26 6.25
CA ILE A 665 1.04 -10.43 5.37
C ILE A 665 1.48 -11.70 6.08
N ASP A 666 0.70 -12.77 5.92
CA ASP A 666 1.01 -14.09 6.47
C ASP A 666 2.29 -14.66 5.83
N ILE A 667 3.31 -14.84 6.67
CA ILE A 667 4.64 -15.31 6.24
C ILE A 667 4.66 -16.80 5.87
N ALA A 668 3.64 -17.59 6.24
CA ALA A 668 3.60 -19.04 5.97
C ALA A 668 3.59 -19.38 4.47
N SER A 669 3.33 -18.40 3.62
CA SER A 669 3.26 -18.53 2.16
C SER A 669 4.58 -18.24 1.43
N PHE A 670 5.66 -17.88 2.15
CA PHE A 670 6.94 -17.50 1.54
C PHE A 670 8.03 -18.55 1.72
N ASP A 671 8.94 -18.59 0.75
CA ASP A 671 10.22 -19.26 0.90
C ASP A 671 11.10 -18.36 1.80
N ILE A 672 11.50 -18.88 2.96
CA ILE A 672 12.26 -18.13 3.97
C ILE A 672 13.75 -18.46 3.86
N THR A 673 14.59 -17.44 3.74
CA THR A 673 16.04 -17.56 3.90
C THR A 673 16.52 -16.74 5.08
N ASN A 674 17.32 -17.36 5.94
CA ASN A 674 17.97 -16.69 7.05
C ASN A 674 19.35 -16.20 6.58
N GLU A 675 19.53 -14.88 6.51
CA GLU A 675 20.78 -14.22 6.14
C GLU A 675 21.35 -13.56 7.40
N THR A 676 22.33 -14.21 8.03
CA THR A 676 22.83 -13.81 9.35
C THR A 676 23.98 -12.80 9.32
N GLU A 677 24.67 -12.64 8.18
CA GLU A 677 25.97 -11.94 8.19
C GLU A 677 26.10 -10.80 7.17
N ASN A 678 25.41 -10.83 6.02
CA ASN A 678 25.63 -9.80 5.00
C ASN A 678 24.44 -9.54 4.10
N PHE A 679 23.59 -8.57 4.48
CA PHE A 679 22.44 -8.18 3.65
C PHE A 679 22.83 -7.66 2.26
N THR A 680 24.11 -7.36 1.98
CA THR A 680 24.53 -6.99 0.63
C THR A 680 24.38 -8.14 -0.38
N SER A 681 24.22 -9.39 0.07
CA SER A 681 23.80 -10.53 -0.75
C SER A 681 22.39 -10.33 -1.34
N LEU A 682 21.52 -9.58 -0.68
CA LEU A 682 20.16 -9.25 -1.14
C LEU A 682 20.16 -8.40 -2.41
N TYR A 683 21.18 -7.55 -2.58
CA TYR A 683 21.35 -6.78 -3.82
C TYR A 683 21.75 -7.64 -5.01
N LYS A 684 22.32 -8.83 -4.77
CA LYS A 684 22.86 -9.72 -5.82
C LYS A 684 21.87 -10.78 -6.28
N THR A 685 20.89 -11.13 -5.46
CA THR A 685 19.88 -12.13 -5.82
C THR A 685 18.79 -11.49 -6.67
N GLN A 686 18.54 -12.04 -7.87
CA GLN A 686 17.25 -11.82 -8.54
C GLN A 686 16.18 -12.48 -7.68
N THR A 687 15.63 -11.71 -6.74
CA THR A 687 14.69 -12.25 -5.76
C THR A 687 13.41 -12.61 -6.48
N LYS A 688 13.00 -13.88 -6.38
CA LYS A 688 11.64 -14.27 -6.75
C LYS A 688 10.67 -13.49 -5.84
N MET A 689 9.55 -13.02 -6.39
CA MET A 689 8.55 -12.23 -5.64
C MET A 689 8.00 -12.91 -4.37
N ASN A 690 8.15 -14.24 -4.25
CA ASN A 690 7.66 -15.05 -3.11
C ASN A 690 8.73 -15.35 -2.06
N HIS A 691 9.85 -14.64 -2.06
CA HIS A 691 10.93 -14.86 -1.10
C HIS A 691 10.87 -13.86 0.06
N LEU A 692 11.12 -14.33 1.28
CA LEU A 692 11.23 -13.54 2.50
C LEU A 692 12.61 -13.76 3.11
N PHE A 693 13.28 -12.67 3.49
CA PHE A 693 14.60 -12.72 4.11
C PHE A 693 14.50 -12.38 5.59
N ILE A 694 15.10 -13.18 6.46
CA ILE A 694 15.25 -12.83 7.87
C ILE A 694 16.70 -12.37 8.05
N VAL A 695 16.86 -11.12 8.47
CA VAL A 695 18.18 -10.50 8.64
C VAL A 695 18.32 -10.00 10.07
N ASP A 696 19.28 -10.57 10.78
CA ASP A 696 19.56 -10.26 12.18
C ASP A 696 20.64 -9.18 12.32
N ASN A 697 20.75 -8.62 13.53
CA ASN A 697 21.80 -7.69 13.93
C ASN A 697 21.91 -6.40 13.09
N LEU A 698 20.80 -5.95 12.50
CA LEU A 698 20.75 -4.70 11.75
C LEU A 698 20.60 -3.51 12.71
N ARG A 699 21.59 -2.62 12.70
CA ARG A 699 21.59 -1.38 13.46
C ARG A 699 20.72 -0.33 12.76
N LEU A 700 19.75 0.25 13.46
CA LEU A 700 19.00 1.41 12.97
C LEU A 700 19.91 2.64 13.00
N LEU A 701 20.28 3.17 11.84
CA LEU A 701 21.17 4.32 11.73
C LEU A 701 20.40 5.64 11.76
N SER A 702 19.26 5.67 11.08
CA SER A 702 18.42 6.85 10.96
C SER A 702 17.04 6.48 10.44
N TRP A 703 16.12 7.44 10.50
CA TRP A 703 14.80 7.30 9.91
C TRP A 703 14.40 8.60 9.22
N ASN A 704 13.52 8.51 8.23
CA ASN A 704 12.97 9.65 7.52
C ASN A 704 11.49 9.44 7.23
N LEU A 705 10.66 10.44 7.50
CA LEU A 705 9.21 10.38 7.27
C LEU A 705 8.80 11.41 6.22
N LEU A 706 8.35 10.91 5.08
CA LEU A 706 7.80 11.68 3.98
C LEU A 706 6.29 11.83 4.19
N LYS A 707 5.88 12.94 4.82
CA LYS A 707 4.49 13.18 5.23
C LYS A 707 3.53 13.18 4.05
N VAL A 708 3.88 13.91 2.99
CA VAL A 708 3.03 14.06 1.79
C VAL A 708 2.78 12.71 1.12
N GLU A 709 3.79 11.84 1.08
CA GLU A 709 3.74 10.56 0.39
C GLU A 709 3.29 9.40 1.31
N ASN A 710 3.14 9.63 2.62
CA ASN A 710 2.90 8.59 3.63
C ASN A 710 3.96 7.47 3.54
N ILE A 711 5.25 7.84 3.53
CA ILE A 711 6.38 6.88 3.48
C ILE A 711 7.28 7.09 4.68
N LEU A 712 7.49 6.04 5.48
CA LEU A 712 8.53 5.98 6.50
C LEU A 712 9.69 5.12 5.97
N ILE A 713 10.91 5.66 6.06
CA ILE A 713 12.14 4.99 5.65
C ILE A 713 13.00 4.77 6.89
N LEU A 714 13.35 3.52 7.19
CA LEU A 714 14.31 3.15 8.23
C LEU A 714 15.62 2.78 7.55
N ASN A 715 16.69 3.54 7.80
CA ASN A 715 18.01 3.22 7.25
C ASN A 715 18.75 2.32 8.24
N VAL A 716 19.03 1.09 7.82
CA VAL A 716 19.65 0.08 8.67
C VAL A 716 20.98 -0.41 8.09
N SER A 717 21.87 -0.90 8.95
CA SER A 717 23.16 -1.45 8.55
C SER A 717 23.64 -2.51 9.53
N ASN A 718 24.31 -3.55 9.03
CA ASN A 718 25.05 -4.51 9.84
C ASN A 718 26.55 -4.14 9.96
N ASP A 719 26.95 -2.98 9.43
CA ASP A 719 28.34 -2.57 9.38
C ASP A 719 28.82 -2.11 10.76
N LEU A 720 29.81 -2.83 11.30
CA LEU A 720 30.37 -2.60 12.64
C LEU A 720 31.52 -1.59 12.65
N VAL A 721 31.71 -0.83 11.57
CA VAL A 721 32.95 -0.07 11.38
C VAL A 721 33.05 1.09 12.39
N SER A 722 34.12 1.05 13.17
CA SER A 722 34.46 2.01 14.24
C SER A 722 34.81 3.42 13.74
N THR A 723 34.91 3.64 12.42
CA THR A 723 35.45 4.87 11.82
C THR A 723 34.41 5.96 11.54
N GLY A 724 33.16 5.81 11.94
CA GLY A 724 32.09 6.81 11.75
C GLY A 724 31.62 7.01 10.31
N LYS A 725 32.42 6.68 9.28
CA LYS A 725 31.99 6.60 7.87
C LYS A 725 31.43 5.21 7.57
N ILE A 726 30.20 5.15 7.06
CA ILE A 726 29.56 3.92 6.55
C ILE A 726 29.47 4.05 5.03
N GLU A 727 29.81 2.99 4.29
CA GLU A 727 29.62 2.95 2.84
C GLU A 727 28.12 2.89 2.49
N GLN A 728 27.67 3.65 1.48
CA GLN A 728 26.26 3.69 1.11
C GLN A 728 25.70 2.31 0.66
N THR A 729 26.53 1.45 0.07
CA THR A 729 26.22 0.03 -0.22
C THR A 729 25.77 -0.74 1.01
N ARG A 730 26.34 -0.39 2.16
CA ARG A 730 26.14 -1.03 3.45
C ARG A 730 25.06 -0.35 4.25
N ILE A 731 24.21 0.46 3.60
CA ILE A 731 23.00 1.00 4.19
C ILE A 731 21.82 0.47 3.40
N MET A 732 20.90 -0.20 4.08
CA MET A 732 19.65 -0.68 3.50
C MET A 732 18.49 0.23 3.95
N PRO A 733 17.85 0.93 3.01
CA PRO A 733 16.60 1.63 3.31
C PRO A 733 15.44 0.63 3.34
N LEU A 734 14.77 0.53 4.48
CA LEU A 734 13.53 -0.22 4.68
C LEU A 734 12.33 0.73 4.58
N TYR A 735 11.43 0.47 3.65
CA TYR A 735 10.30 1.31 3.30
C TYR A 735 9.00 0.76 3.88
N ILE A 736 8.33 1.59 4.67
CA ILE A 736 6.95 1.40 5.11
C ILE A 736 6.11 2.42 4.36
N VAL A 737 5.44 1.96 3.31
CA VAL A 737 4.74 2.79 2.33
C VAL A 737 3.24 2.66 2.56
N ASP A 738 2.52 3.77 2.40
CA ASP A 738 1.07 3.89 2.52
C ASP A 738 0.52 4.00 3.95
N ARG A 739 -0.68 4.58 4.04
CA ARG A 739 -1.34 4.85 5.33
C ARG A 739 -1.73 3.58 6.07
N SER A 740 -2.06 2.49 5.37
CA SER A 740 -2.50 1.23 6.00
C SER A 740 -1.34 0.53 6.71
N ASN A 741 -0.18 0.47 6.05
CA ASN A 741 1.05 -0.05 6.61
C ASN A 741 1.59 0.83 7.74
N LEU A 742 1.52 2.16 7.61
CA LEU A 742 1.89 3.07 8.70
C LEU A 742 0.96 2.93 9.92
N THR A 743 -0.35 2.76 9.69
CA THR A 743 -1.34 2.49 10.76
C THR A 743 -1.02 1.18 11.47
N TYR A 744 -0.71 0.12 10.72
CA TYR A 744 -0.28 -1.15 11.28
C TYR A 744 1.04 -1.02 12.06
N PHE A 745 2.05 -0.36 11.50
CA PHE A 745 3.32 -0.09 12.16
C PHE A 745 3.11 0.63 13.51
N CYS A 746 2.11 1.49 13.61
CA CYS A 746 1.78 2.22 14.83
C CYS A 746 0.83 1.49 15.79
N ASN A 747 0.47 0.23 15.52
CA ASN A 747 -0.55 -0.52 16.24
C ASN A 747 -1.91 0.21 16.33
N GLY A 748 -2.35 0.77 15.20
CA GLY A 748 -3.63 1.48 15.09
C GLY A 748 -3.44 2.95 14.74
N ALA A 749 -3.69 3.85 15.68
CA ALA A 749 -3.69 5.29 15.37
C ALA A 749 -2.28 5.79 15.02
N PHE A 750 -2.10 6.23 13.77
CA PHE A 750 -0.89 6.91 13.31
C PHE A 750 -0.77 8.29 13.97
N ASP A 751 0.22 8.43 14.84
CA ASP A 751 0.56 9.67 15.56
C ASP A 751 2.03 10.03 15.30
N PHE A 752 2.23 11.14 14.59
CA PHE A 752 3.54 11.60 14.13
C PHE A 752 4.51 11.91 15.29
N ASP A 753 4.03 12.57 16.34
CA ASP A 753 4.88 13.03 17.44
C ASP A 753 5.35 11.84 18.28
N LYS A 754 4.45 10.87 18.48
CA LYS A 754 4.75 9.62 19.15
C LYS A 754 5.78 8.79 18.39
N ILE A 755 5.61 8.63 17.07
CA ILE A 755 6.57 7.89 16.23
C ILE A 755 7.95 8.53 16.28
N THR A 756 8.02 9.86 16.12
CA THR A 756 9.26 10.63 16.16
C THR A 756 10.01 10.40 17.46
N THR A 757 9.30 10.52 18.59
CA THR A 757 9.88 10.36 19.92
C THR A 757 10.42 8.95 20.17
N GLU A 758 9.66 7.92 19.79
CA GLU A 758 10.07 6.52 20.01
C GLU A 758 11.18 6.11 19.04
N LEU A 759 11.09 6.43 17.74
CA LEU A 759 12.13 6.08 16.77
C LEU A 759 13.48 6.73 17.09
N ASN A 760 13.48 7.97 17.60
CA ASN A 760 14.72 8.62 18.03
C ASN A 760 15.43 7.86 19.16
N LYS A 761 14.69 7.21 20.06
CA LYS A 761 15.28 6.37 21.12
C LYS A 761 15.89 5.08 20.57
N LEU A 762 15.35 4.59 19.45
CA LEU A 762 15.76 3.34 18.81
C LEU A 762 16.96 3.52 17.87
N VAL A 763 17.33 4.76 17.52
CA VAL A 763 18.52 5.03 16.71
C VAL A 763 19.76 4.50 17.44
N GLY A 764 20.63 3.84 16.69
CA GLY A 764 21.83 3.20 17.18
C GLY A 764 21.63 1.80 17.76
N GLN A 765 20.40 1.30 17.85
CA GLN A 765 20.09 -0.04 18.38
C GLN A 765 20.04 -1.10 17.29
N LYS A 766 20.22 -2.38 17.67
CA LYS A 766 20.21 -3.53 16.76
C LYS A 766 18.86 -4.24 16.78
N PHE A 767 18.43 -4.70 15.61
CA PHE A 767 17.14 -5.35 15.40
C PHE A 767 17.26 -6.51 14.42
N SER A 768 16.30 -7.42 14.50
CA SER A 768 16.02 -8.42 13.47
C SER A 768 14.83 -7.98 12.63
N PHE A 769 14.98 -8.06 11.30
CA PHE A 769 13.94 -7.71 10.36
C PHE A 769 13.62 -8.87 9.43
N LYS A 770 12.32 -9.11 9.23
CA LYS A 770 11.80 -9.91 8.11
C LYS A 770 11.59 -8.98 6.93
N ILE A 771 12.32 -9.16 5.84
CA ILE A 771 12.41 -8.23 4.73
C ILE A 771 11.87 -8.88 3.47
N LYS A 772 10.97 -8.18 2.79
CA LYS A 772 10.42 -8.55 1.50
C LYS A 772 10.66 -7.46 0.46
N THR A 773 10.94 -7.84 -0.78
CA THR A 773 11.08 -6.88 -1.87
C THR A 773 9.73 -6.37 -2.35
N GLY A 774 9.62 -5.06 -2.56
CA GLY A 774 8.50 -4.36 -3.17
C GLY A 774 8.92 -3.54 -4.39
N ARG A 775 7.93 -2.91 -5.03
CA ARG A 775 8.08 -2.03 -6.19
C ARG A 775 7.24 -0.76 -5.97
N LEU A 776 7.91 0.36 -5.73
CA LEU A 776 7.29 1.67 -5.59
C LEU A 776 7.20 2.35 -6.95
N LYS A 777 6.06 2.94 -7.27
CA LYS A 777 5.92 3.69 -8.53
C LYS A 777 6.57 5.05 -8.38
N LEU A 778 7.61 5.33 -9.16
CA LEU A 778 8.26 6.65 -9.20
C LEU A 778 7.51 7.58 -10.18
N ASN A 779 7.08 7.03 -11.32
CA ASN A 779 6.20 7.67 -12.30
C ASN A 779 5.53 6.61 -13.19
N GLU A 780 4.88 7.04 -14.28
CA GLU A 780 4.19 6.14 -15.22
C GLU A 780 5.13 5.15 -15.94
N LYS A 781 6.42 5.48 -16.06
CA LYS A 781 7.42 4.67 -16.76
C LYS A 781 8.32 3.88 -15.81
N TYR A 782 8.72 4.44 -14.67
CA TYR A 782 9.73 3.86 -13.80
C TYR A 782 9.16 3.38 -12.45
N LEU A 783 9.58 2.17 -12.05
CA LEU A 783 9.41 1.60 -10.72
C LEU A 783 10.73 1.67 -9.98
N LEU A 784 10.67 1.86 -8.67
CA LEU A 784 11.78 1.72 -7.76
C LEU A 784 11.66 0.39 -7.01
N LYS A 785 12.68 -0.45 -7.05
CA LYS A 785 12.77 -1.63 -6.17
C LYS A 785 13.04 -1.14 -4.75
N ILE A 786 12.18 -1.56 -3.83
CA ILE A 786 12.26 -1.20 -2.41
C ILE A 786 12.31 -2.46 -1.54
N TYR A 787 12.76 -2.32 -0.30
CA TYR A 787 12.74 -3.38 0.70
C TYR A 787 11.76 -2.99 1.80
N CYS A 788 10.80 -3.85 2.11
CA CYS A 788 9.76 -3.60 3.09
C CYS A 788 9.93 -4.54 4.27
N PRO A 789 9.89 -4.04 5.53
CA PRO A 789 9.84 -4.90 6.68
C PRO A 789 8.43 -5.50 6.80
N ILE A 790 8.33 -6.79 7.07
CA ILE A 790 7.08 -7.55 7.26
C ILE A 790 6.97 -7.95 8.72
N GLU A 791 5.75 -8.00 9.26
CA GLU A 791 5.49 -8.25 10.68
C GLU A 791 6.38 -7.36 11.54
N CYS A 792 6.32 -6.06 11.24
CA CYS A 792 7.12 -5.04 11.89
C CYS A 792 6.23 -3.88 12.32
N THR A 793 6.16 -3.69 13.62
CA THR A 793 5.47 -2.61 14.32
C THR A 793 6.46 -1.88 15.23
N LEU A 794 6.12 -0.65 15.59
CA LEU A 794 6.92 0.14 16.52
C LEU A 794 7.01 -0.53 17.89
N ALA A 795 5.94 -1.19 18.36
CA ALA A 795 5.98 -1.92 19.63
C ALA A 795 6.90 -3.15 19.55
N GLU A 796 6.93 -3.83 18.40
CA GLU A 796 7.87 -4.92 18.14
C GLU A 796 9.31 -4.43 18.16
N LEU A 797 9.62 -3.30 17.51
CA LEU A 797 10.96 -2.73 17.58
C LEU A 797 11.36 -2.37 19.03
N VAL A 798 10.48 -1.68 19.76
CA VAL A 798 10.76 -1.36 21.17
C VAL A 798 10.96 -2.63 22.00
N SER A 799 10.12 -3.64 21.82
CA SER A 799 10.25 -4.91 22.54
C SER A 799 11.53 -5.67 22.20
N GLN A 800 12.00 -5.63 20.96
CA GLN A 800 13.30 -6.19 20.59
C GLN A 800 14.44 -5.45 21.28
N TRP A 801 14.37 -4.12 21.31
CA TRP A 801 15.39 -3.30 21.98
C TRP A 801 15.45 -3.56 23.49
N ASP A 802 14.30 -3.67 24.15
CA ASP A 802 14.24 -3.98 25.58
C ASP A 802 14.89 -5.35 25.87
N ALA A 803 14.61 -6.36 25.03
CA ALA A 803 15.23 -7.69 25.14
C ALA A 803 16.75 -7.64 24.94
N TYR A 804 17.24 -6.93 23.91
CA TYR A 804 18.68 -6.79 23.66
C TYR A 804 19.42 -6.02 24.76
N SER A 805 18.80 -4.97 25.29
CA SER A 805 19.40 -4.17 26.37
C SER A 805 19.54 -4.99 27.65
N PHE A 806 18.54 -5.83 27.94
CA PHE A 806 18.57 -6.76 29.05
C PHE A 806 19.65 -7.84 28.91
N ASP A 807 19.76 -8.46 27.73
CA ASP A 807 20.82 -9.45 27.46
C ASP A 807 22.22 -8.85 27.64
N LYS A 808 22.42 -7.59 27.21
CA LYS A 808 23.68 -6.86 27.38
C LYS A 808 23.98 -6.54 28.85
N GLU A 809 22.99 -6.12 29.63
CA GLU A 809 23.16 -5.88 31.07
C GLU A 809 23.55 -7.17 31.81
N ILE A 810 22.96 -8.31 31.42
CA ILE A 810 23.34 -9.63 31.95
C ILE A 810 24.78 -9.97 31.56
N GLU A 811 25.15 -9.80 30.30
CA GLU A 811 26.51 -10.11 29.82
C GLU A 811 27.57 -9.21 30.49
N GLU A 812 27.28 -7.93 30.72
CA GLU A 812 28.16 -7.00 31.45
C GLU A 812 28.27 -7.37 32.94
N LYS A 813 27.17 -7.83 33.56
CA LYS A 813 27.11 -8.12 35.00
C LYS A 813 27.61 -9.52 35.38
N TYR A 814 27.45 -10.50 34.49
CA TYR A 814 27.73 -11.91 34.77
C TYR A 814 28.78 -12.52 33.82
N GLY A 815 29.23 -11.78 32.81
CA GLY A 815 30.10 -12.27 31.73
C GLY A 815 29.31 -12.96 30.61
N SER A 816 29.98 -13.31 29.52
CA SER A 816 29.43 -14.15 28.45
C SER A 816 28.71 -15.36 29.06
N TYR A 817 27.49 -15.65 28.60
CA TYR A 817 26.63 -16.71 29.14
C TYR A 817 27.36 -18.06 29.25
N ASP A 818 28.24 -18.36 28.30
CA ASP A 818 29.07 -19.56 28.30
C ASP A 818 30.15 -19.54 29.40
N SER A 819 30.71 -18.36 29.71
CA SER A 819 31.66 -18.18 30.82
C SER A 819 30.97 -18.17 32.19
N ALA A 820 29.73 -17.71 32.26
CA ALA A 820 28.92 -17.72 33.47
C ALA A 820 28.49 -19.16 33.82
N MET A 821 28.07 -19.96 32.82
CA MET A 821 27.73 -21.38 33.01
C MET A 821 28.95 -22.23 33.39
N VAL A 822 30.10 -22.02 32.75
CA VAL A 822 31.35 -22.73 33.10
C VAL A 822 31.84 -22.40 34.52
N LYS A 823 31.52 -21.22 35.08
CA LYS A 823 31.81 -20.86 36.47
C LYS A 823 30.78 -21.35 37.49
N ILE A 824 29.59 -21.76 37.04
CA ILE A 824 28.53 -22.33 37.90
C ILE A 824 28.65 -23.86 37.93
N GLU A 825 29.24 -24.47 36.91
CA GLU A 825 29.59 -25.90 36.86
C GLU A 825 30.96 -26.24 37.48
N GLN A 826 31.75 -25.24 37.86
CA GLN A 826 32.96 -25.37 38.69
C GLN A 826 32.68 -24.93 40.13
#